data_AF-A0A6N9A908-F1
#
_entry.id   AF-A0A6N9A908-F1
#
_cell.length_a   1.000
_cell.length_b   1.000
_cell.length_c   1.000
_cell.angle_alpha   90.00
_cell.angle_beta   90.00
_cell.angle_gamma   90.00
#
_symmetry.space_group_name_H-M   'P 1'
#
loop_
_entity.id
_entity.type
_entity.pdbx_description
1 polymer ?
#
loop_
_entity_poly.entity_id
_entity_poly.type
_entity_poly.pdbx_seq_one_letter_code
_entity_poly.pdbx_strand_id
1 'polypeptide(L)'
;MTHASVQRPGFVKPLSLARPLGLVAALLAGLPAVADFPAVGGPLPPAIAPMLGAPTLAAQQIVLDSAFLAGYSWRNLGPDRGGRSIATSGVVGRPQEAYFGATGGGLWKTTNGGEDWFPVTDFQINSASVGAVAVAETDPDLVFIGMGETCIRGNILPGDGVYRSRDAGATWEHIGFSESHGISTIRIHPTDPDIVYVASFGKYGVPSEERGVFKSTDGGDTWERILFRDARTGAIDIALDRNDPNVIYAALWQAFRKEYTMSSGGPGSGMFKSVDGGDTWTEITRNPGMPAQGVVGKIGLAVSTANSNRVYALFEHDDGGLFRSDDGGDSWELINDERRIRQRAFYYTHVYADHHDEDVVYVQNTSFFRSTDGGATYEVINNGTHGDFHDFWIDPDDPAHVVVANDGGGAVSFTTGSEWTDQEFSTAQFYHGVTTAHIPWHICGSQQDNSTLCLPSDWNRGRFEAAMAGGRDDAADAGAHGGVPAGARAPAITRGSMDVHYRAGGGEPGYIAPDPKDLDVFFSGTNNGRYLDRFNRRLGTSREVNPYPWFYSGEPAIDMVERWQWTFPIIFSPIDPNTLYTASNRLWRTTDGGNNWERLSDDLTRAEPMTLGHSGGPITGDMNGPEVYATIFAVGPGKVDIDVIWTGSDDGLVHVTRDGGASWTNVTPPDMPDFGRVSLIDASAFDAGRAYVSARLPLLDDFRPHIWKTDDYGAIWTRIVNGIRDDAYVNSVREDPNREGLLYAGTNHGVYVTFDGGGWWQELNPGLPDMPVTDVIPEHDELAMASHGRGFWVLDNVGPLREYRPGMLDGDVVMFEPAPAYRSANGAVISWWVGE
;
A
#
# COMPACT_ATOMS: atom_id res chain seq x y z
N MET A 1 -40.21 14.54 43.37
CA MET A 1 -40.51 14.77 44.80
C MET A 1 -39.18 14.64 45.55
N THR A 2 -38.48 15.74 45.87
CA THR A 2 -38.63 16.63 47.05
C THR A 2 -37.96 16.05 48.33
N HIS A 3 -37.07 16.74 49.07
CA HIS A 3 -36.59 18.13 48.91
C HIS A 3 -35.35 18.48 49.79
N ALA A 4 -34.48 19.37 49.28
CA ALA A 4 -33.63 20.37 50.00
C ALA A 4 -32.55 19.84 51.01
N SER A 5 -31.55 20.59 51.51
CA SER A 5 -31.07 22.00 51.44
C SER A 5 -29.55 22.04 51.79
N VAL A 6 -28.70 23.09 51.76
CA VAL A 6 -28.69 24.52 51.32
C VAL A 6 -27.18 24.87 51.11
N GLN A 7 -26.71 25.40 49.97
CA GLN A 7 -26.49 26.82 49.58
C GLN A 7 -25.22 27.54 50.16
N ARG A 8 -24.72 28.56 49.43
CA ARG A 8 -23.39 29.24 49.57
C ARG A 8 -23.45 30.58 50.33
N PRO A 9 -22.29 31.22 50.62
CA PRO A 9 -21.81 32.37 49.79
C PRO A 9 -20.27 32.33 49.53
N GLY A 10 -19.59 33.23 48.81
CA GLY A 10 -19.98 34.41 48.00
C GLY A 10 -18.74 35.16 47.42
N PHE A 11 -18.93 35.93 46.33
CA PHE A 11 -17.93 36.66 45.51
C PHE A 11 -17.09 37.74 46.25
N VAL A 12 -15.99 38.33 45.73
CA VAL A 12 -15.94 39.43 44.69
C VAL A 12 -14.50 39.74 44.18
N LYS A 13 -14.37 40.27 42.94
CA LYS A 13 -13.17 40.89 42.31
C LYS A 13 -13.34 42.43 42.15
N PRO A 14 -12.25 43.21 42.07
CA PRO A 14 -12.14 44.22 40.97
C PRO A 14 -10.71 44.36 40.36
N LEU A 15 -10.47 45.40 39.54
CA LEU A 15 -9.37 45.55 38.56
C LEU A 15 -8.53 46.85 38.70
N SER A 16 -7.30 46.82 38.12
CA SER A 16 -6.53 47.94 37.48
C SER A 16 -6.07 49.14 38.36
N LEU A 17 -5.14 50.05 37.98
CA LEU A 17 -4.22 50.36 36.84
C LEU A 17 -3.07 51.26 37.43
N ALA A 18 -1.77 51.27 37.05
CA ALA A 18 -1.13 51.93 35.88
C ALA A 18 0.44 51.93 35.96
N ARG A 19 1.15 52.47 34.93
CA ARG A 19 2.63 52.67 34.75
C ARG A 19 3.03 54.18 34.90
N PRO A 20 4.22 54.77 34.54
CA PRO A 20 5.50 54.29 33.92
C PRO A 20 6.85 54.93 34.46
N LEU A 21 7.94 54.89 33.65
CA LEU A 21 9.29 55.57 33.72
C LEU A 21 10.39 54.88 34.56
N GLY A 22 11.72 55.03 34.31
CA GLY A 22 12.53 55.80 33.32
C GLY A 22 14.01 55.31 33.25
N LEU A 23 14.93 55.95 32.48
CA LEU A 23 16.24 55.35 32.06
C LEU A 23 17.46 56.33 31.99
N VAL A 24 18.70 55.78 32.00
CA VAL A 24 20.02 56.31 31.49
C VAL A 24 21.01 57.05 32.46
N ALA A 25 22.34 56.80 32.24
CA ALA A 25 23.58 57.56 32.61
C ALA A 25 24.20 57.46 34.04
N ALA A 26 25.52 57.67 34.29
CA ALA A 26 26.78 57.51 33.49
C ALA A 26 28.08 57.73 34.36
N LEU A 27 29.22 57.15 33.94
CA LEU A 27 30.65 57.57 34.11
C LEU A 27 31.23 58.11 35.47
N LEU A 28 32.32 57.51 36.00
CA LEU A 28 33.72 58.06 36.03
C LEU A 28 34.72 57.21 36.88
N ALA A 29 36.03 57.53 36.79
CA ALA A 29 37.18 56.70 37.22
C ALA A 29 37.94 57.17 38.49
N GLY A 30 38.83 56.33 39.03
CA GLY A 30 39.80 56.69 40.09
C GLY A 30 40.79 55.57 40.49
N LEU A 31 42.09 55.92 40.60
CA LEU A 31 43.25 55.10 41.03
C LEU A 31 44.17 55.98 41.93
N PRO A 32 45.26 55.48 42.57
CA PRO A 32 45.77 54.11 42.74
C PRO A 32 45.69 53.71 44.27
N ALA A 33 46.66 53.19 45.06
CA ALA A 33 48.07 52.76 44.93
C ALA A 33 48.54 51.91 46.14
N VAL A 34 49.46 50.93 45.90
CA VAL A 34 50.37 50.20 46.86
C VAL A 34 49.73 49.50 48.09
N ALA A 35 50.21 48.36 48.61
CA ALA A 35 51.38 47.49 48.33
C ALA A 35 51.02 46.01 48.73
N ASP A 36 51.83 44.96 48.59
CA ASP A 36 53.19 44.77 48.06
C ASP A 36 53.38 43.30 47.56
N PHE A 37 54.58 42.90 47.11
CA PHE A 37 54.90 41.57 46.58
C PHE A 37 55.90 40.75 47.41
N PRO A 38 55.82 39.40 47.31
CA PRO A 38 57.04 38.64 47.06
C PRO A 38 56.91 37.51 46.00
N ALA A 39 57.81 37.58 45.01
CA ALA A 39 58.56 36.49 44.35
C ALA A 39 57.88 35.27 43.67
N VAL A 40 58.58 34.79 42.62
CA VAL A 40 58.47 33.49 41.91
C VAL A 40 57.25 33.31 41.00
N GLY A 41 57.49 33.38 39.68
CA GLY A 41 56.57 32.91 38.65
C GLY A 41 57.14 33.13 37.24
N GLY A 42 57.46 32.06 36.51
CA GLY A 42 57.92 32.17 35.12
C GLY A 42 58.41 30.89 34.46
N PRO A 43 57.50 30.13 33.83
CA PRO A 43 57.82 29.21 32.73
C PRO A 43 57.17 29.64 31.40
N LEU A 44 57.96 29.50 30.33
CA LEU A 44 57.66 29.29 28.90
C LEU A 44 56.25 29.59 28.31
N PRO A 45 56.17 30.16 27.08
CA PRO A 45 54.90 30.25 26.36
C PRO A 45 54.35 28.84 26.02
N PRO A 46 53.02 28.67 25.93
CA PRO A 46 52.42 27.39 25.58
C PRO A 46 52.78 27.01 24.14
N ALA A 47 53.37 25.84 23.95
CA ALA A 47 53.52 25.25 22.63
C ALA A 47 52.14 24.84 22.10
N ILE A 48 51.68 25.49 21.03
CA ILE A 48 50.54 25.04 20.25
C ILE A 48 50.98 23.80 19.48
N ALA A 49 50.89 22.64 20.11
CA ALA A 49 50.93 21.38 19.39
C ALA A 49 49.67 21.32 18.51
N PRO A 50 49.78 21.10 17.20
CA PRO A 50 48.60 20.74 16.42
C PRO A 50 48.11 19.39 16.96
N MET A 51 46.89 19.37 17.49
CA MET A 51 46.15 18.12 17.53
C MET A 51 45.91 17.72 16.09
N LEU A 52 46.80 16.89 15.56
CA LEU A 52 46.48 16.01 14.45
C LEU A 52 45.32 15.16 14.93
N GLY A 53 44.09 15.56 14.57
CA GLY A 53 42.94 14.68 14.68
C GLY A 53 43.32 13.39 13.98
N ALA A 54 43.21 12.26 14.68
CA ALA A 54 43.28 10.98 14.00
C ALA A 54 42.25 11.05 12.86
N PRO A 55 42.61 10.70 11.60
CA PRO A 55 41.61 10.65 10.56
C PRO A 55 40.55 9.66 11.02
N THR A 56 39.32 10.14 11.17
CA THR A 56 38.16 9.26 11.13
C THR A 56 38.24 8.55 9.79
N LEU A 57 38.71 7.31 9.82
CA LEU A 57 38.57 6.40 8.70
C LEU A 57 37.07 6.30 8.46
N ALA A 58 36.60 7.02 7.45
CA ALA A 58 35.27 6.78 6.92
C ALA A 58 35.23 5.29 6.56
N ALA A 59 34.22 4.58 7.06
CA ALA A 59 34.02 3.19 6.69
C ALA A 59 34.00 3.12 5.16
N GLN A 60 34.85 2.29 4.58
CA GLN A 60 34.99 2.22 3.13
C GLN A 60 33.69 1.64 2.58
N GLN A 61 32.92 2.47 1.88
CA GLN A 61 31.62 2.11 1.31
C GLN A 61 31.73 0.77 0.56
N ILE A 62 31.00 -0.23 1.03
CA ILE A 62 30.99 -1.56 0.44
C ILE A 62 29.86 -1.59 -0.60
N VAL A 63 30.21 -1.21 -1.82
CA VAL A 63 29.31 -1.22 -2.99
C VAL A 63 29.59 -2.48 -3.81
N LEU A 64 28.55 -3.22 -4.17
CA LEU A 64 28.63 -4.34 -5.11
C LEU A 64 29.02 -3.84 -6.51
N ASP A 65 29.99 -4.52 -7.10
CA ASP A 65 30.37 -4.33 -8.50
C ASP A 65 29.22 -4.73 -9.45
N SER A 66 29.07 -4.00 -10.56
CA SER A 66 28.00 -4.23 -11.52
C SER A 66 28.04 -5.62 -12.18
N ALA A 67 29.23 -6.22 -12.36
CA ALA A 67 29.35 -7.58 -12.90
C ALA A 67 28.97 -8.66 -11.87
N PHE A 68 29.12 -8.38 -10.57
CA PHE A 68 28.63 -9.24 -9.50
C PHE A 68 27.11 -9.13 -9.35
N LEU A 69 26.57 -7.90 -9.39
CA LEU A 69 25.12 -7.66 -9.37
C LEU A 69 24.41 -8.26 -10.60
N ALA A 70 25.06 -8.25 -11.77
CA ALA A 70 24.56 -8.91 -12.98
C ALA A 70 24.59 -10.46 -12.93
N GLY A 71 25.19 -11.06 -11.90
CA GLY A 71 25.08 -12.50 -11.61
C GLY A 71 23.76 -12.87 -10.90
N TYR A 72 22.98 -11.88 -10.46
CA TYR A 72 21.73 -12.05 -9.76
C TYR A 72 20.52 -11.70 -10.64
N SER A 73 19.37 -12.30 -10.33
CA SER A 73 18.06 -11.92 -10.88
C SER A 73 16.96 -12.44 -9.94
N TRP A 74 15.95 -11.62 -9.66
CA TRP A 74 14.81 -12.04 -8.84
C TRP A 74 13.84 -12.94 -9.62
N ARG A 75 13.36 -13.99 -8.96
CA ARG A 75 12.42 -14.98 -9.50
C ARG A 75 11.03 -14.80 -8.89
N ASN A 76 10.04 -14.40 -9.69
CA ASN A 76 8.63 -14.34 -9.25
C ASN A 76 8.11 -15.78 -9.04
N LEU A 77 7.52 -16.03 -7.87
CA LEU A 77 6.95 -17.33 -7.48
C LEU A 77 5.44 -17.41 -7.72
N GLY A 78 4.75 -16.29 -7.95
CA GLY A 78 3.30 -16.20 -7.99
C GLY A 78 2.69 -15.78 -6.64
N PRO A 79 1.40 -16.04 -6.39
CA PRO A 79 0.50 -16.83 -7.22
C PRO A 79 0.03 -16.10 -8.47
N ASP A 80 -0.29 -16.84 -9.52
CA ASP A 80 -1.27 -16.43 -10.54
C ASP A 80 -2.67 -16.43 -9.91
N ARG A 81 -2.93 -15.38 -9.13
CA ARG A 81 -4.22 -15.04 -8.53
C ARG A 81 -4.24 -13.53 -8.39
N GLY A 82 -5.08 -12.86 -9.18
CA GLY A 82 -5.09 -11.41 -9.22
C GLY A 82 -5.44 -10.74 -7.88
N GLY A 83 -5.02 -9.48 -7.75
CA GLY A 83 -5.32 -8.58 -6.64
C GLY A 83 -5.87 -7.24 -7.12
N ARG A 84 -6.08 -6.29 -6.19
CA ARG A 84 -6.90 -5.10 -6.44
C ARG A 84 -6.46 -4.30 -7.65
N SER A 85 -7.42 -4.05 -8.53
CA SER A 85 -7.31 -3.17 -9.68
C SER A 85 -8.47 -2.19 -9.66
N ILE A 86 -8.20 -0.91 -9.94
CA ILE A 86 -9.21 0.16 -9.81
C ILE A 86 -9.40 1.00 -11.07
N ALA A 87 -8.85 0.56 -12.19
CA ALA A 87 -8.93 1.24 -13.47
C ALA A 87 -8.95 0.23 -14.62
N THR A 88 -9.72 0.49 -15.67
CA THR A 88 -9.85 -0.40 -16.84
C THR A 88 -10.10 0.37 -18.13
N SER A 89 -9.72 -0.21 -19.26
CA SER A 89 -10.09 0.33 -20.58
C SER A 89 -10.03 -0.77 -21.64
N GLY A 90 -11.14 -0.98 -22.36
CA GLY A 90 -11.14 -1.74 -23.61
C GLY A 90 -10.67 -0.86 -24.78
N VAL A 91 -10.46 -1.48 -25.94
CA VAL A 91 -9.88 -0.78 -27.11
C VAL A 91 -10.86 -0.77 -28.28
N VAL A 92 -11.40 0.40 -28.60
CA VAL A 92 -12.33 0.61 -29.73
C VAL A 92 -11.67 0.16 -31.04
N GLY A 93 -12.41 -0.63 -31.83
CA GLY A 93 -11.90 -1.23 -33.07
C GLY A 93 -10.87 -2.36 -32.89
N ARG A 94 -10.44 -2.68 -31.66
CA ARG A 94 -9.56 -3.81 -31.33
C ARG A 94 -10.15 -4.65 -30.17
N PRO A 95 -11.31 -5.30 -30.34
CA PRO A 95 -12.06 -5.99 -29.27
C PRO A 95 -11.41 -7.31 -28.76
N GLN A 96 -10.09 -7.42 -28.86
CA GLN A 96 -9.26 -8.44 -28.20
C GLN A 96 -8.16 -7.80 -27.35
N GLU A 97 -7.98 -6.48 -27.44
CA GLU A 97 -7.10 -5.69 -26.59
C GLU A 97 -7.91 -5.01 -25.48
N ALA A 98 -7.41 -5.11 -24.26
CA ALA A 98 -7.91 -4.37 -23.10
C ALA A 98 -6.77 -4.18 -22.08
N TYR A 99 -6.96 -3.24 -21.17
CA TYR A 99 -6.00 -2.87 -20.13
C TYR A 99 -6.66 -2.87 -18.75
N PHE A 100 -5.92 -3.23 -17.70
CA PHE A 100 -6.30 -2.93 -16.31
C PHE A 100 -5.13 -2.36 -15.50
N GLY A 101 -5.45 -1.42 -14.61
CA GLY A 101 -4.50 -0.80 -13.69
C GLY A 101 -4.48 -1.52 -12.34
N ALA A 102 -3.39 -2.23 -12.04
CA ALA A 102 -3.21 -2.91 -10.76
C ALA A 102 -2.69 -1.97 -9.68
N THR A 103 -3.17 -2.15 -8.45
CA THR A 103 -2.76 -1.32 -7.30
C THR A 103 -1.49 -1.89 -6.67
N GLY A 104 -0.36 -1.21 -6.89
CA GLY A 104 0.99 -1.71 -6.60
C GLY A 104 1.53 -2.76 -7.58
N GLY A 105 0.87 -2.96 -8.73
CA GLY A 105 1.19 -4.01 -9.71
C GLY A 105 1.40 -3.57 -11.17
N GLY A 106 1.37 -2.27 -11.48
CA GLY A 106 1.56 -1.71 -12.82
C GLY A 106 0.33 -1.79 -13.74
N LEU A 107 0.50 -1.38 -15.00
CA LEU A 107 -0.52 -1.58 -16.05
C LEU A 107 -0.34 -2.96 -16.70
N TRP A 108 -1.46 -3.67 -16.85
CA TRP A 108 -1.53 -4.96 -17.54
C TRP A 108 -2.35 -4.84 -18.81
N LYS A 109 -1.99 -5.62 -19.83
CA LYS A 109 -2.64 -5.68 -21.15
C LYS A 109 -2.94 -7.12 -21.55
N THR A 110 -4.11 -7.35 -22.13
CA THR A 110 -4.45 -8.57 -22.91
C THR A 110 -4.44 -8.27 -24.41
N THR A 111 -4.24 -9.30 -25.23
CA THR A 111 -4.39 -9.23 -26.70
C THR A 111 -5.20 -10.40 -27.27
N ASN A 112 -5.85 -11.18 -26.39
CA ASN A 112 -6.71 -12.33 -26.69
C ASN A 112 -8.00 -12.29 -25.88
N GLY A 113 -8.59 -11.10 -25.73
CA GLY A 113 -9.93 -10.93 -25.14
C GLY A 113 -10.01 -11.30 -23.65
N GLY A 114 -8.89 -11.24 -22.93
CA GLY A 114 -8.81 -11.48 -21.49
C GLY A 114 -8.35 -12.88 -21.06
N GLU A 115 -8.04 -13.79 -22.00
CA GLU A 115 -7.50 -15.13 -21.69
C GLU A 115 -6.09 -15.08 -21.06
N ASP A 116 -5.17 -14.29 -21.61
CA ASP A 116 -3.84 -14.02 -21.03
C ASP A 116 -3.65 -12.51 -20.80
N TRP A 117 -2.93 -12.17 -19.73
CA TRP A 117 -2.58 -10.79 -19.37
C TRP A 117 -1.09 -10.65 -19.08
N PHE A 118 -0.49 -9.54 -19.52
CA PHE A 118 0.94 -9.26 -19.35
C PHE A 118 1.18 -7.83 -18.85
N PRO A 119 2.19 -7.58 -18.00
CA PRO A 119 2.59 -6.23 -17.65
C PRO A 119 3.17 -5.50 -18.87
N VAL A 120 2.89 -4.20 -18.95
CA VAL A 120 3.40 -3.31 -20.01
C VAL A 120 4.15 -2.08 -19.48
N THR A 121 4.22 -1.92 -18.15
CA THR A 121 4.95 -0.82 -17.48
C THR A 121 6.18 -1.24 -16.69
N ASP A 122 6.43 -2.55 -16.51
CA ASP A 122 7.60 -3.06 -15.77
C ASP A 122 8.89 -2.42 -16.31
N PHE A 123 9.72 -1.88 -15.41
CA PHE A 123 10.96 -1.14 -15.68
C PHE A 123 10.83 0.23 -16.40
N GLN A 124 9.64 0.79 -16.56
CA GLN A 124 9.42 2.06 -17.29
C GLN A 124 8.80 3.21 -16.45
N ILE A 125 8.32 2.94 -15.23
CA ILE A 125 7.61 3.90 -14.37
C ILE A 125 8.17 3.90 -12.94
N ASN A 126 7.89 4.96 -12.17
CA ASN A 126 8.42 5.18 -10.81
C ASN A 126 7.37 5.01 -9.69
N SER A 127 6.15 4.53 -9.99
CA SER A 127 5.20 4.03 -9.00
C SER A 127 4.38 2.91 -9.60
N ALA A 128 4.20 1.81 -8.88
CA ALA A 128 3.47 0.66 -9.38
C ALA A 128 1.94 0.73 -9.24
N SER A 129 1.35 1.82 -8.72
CA SER A 129 -0.11 1.90 -8.53
C SER A 129 -0.78 2.69 -9.64
N VAL A 130 -1.64 2.06 -10.44
CA VAL A 130 -2.39 2.71 -11.53
C VAL A 130 -3.85 2.93 -11.10
N GLY A 131 -4.30 4.18 -11.10
CA GLY A 131 -5.62 4.61 -10.66
C GLY A 131 -6.57 5.11 -11.75
N ALA A 132 -6.07 5.36 -12.96
CA ALA A 132 -6.88 5.65 -14.14
C ALA A 132 -6.22 5.11 -15.42
N VAL A 133 -7.01 4.70 -16.40
CA VAL A 133 -6.54 4.29 -17.74
C VAL A 133 -7.47 4.90 -18.79
N ALA A 134 -6.92 5.42 -19.88
CA ALA A 134 -7.70 5.88 -21.03
C ALA A 134 -6.97 5.59 -22.35
N VAL A 135 -7.70 5.05 -23.32
CA VAL A 135 -7.25 4.79 -24.70
C VAL A 135 -8.06 5.67 -25.65
N ALA A 136 -7.42 6.30 -26.63
CA ALA A 136 -8.14 7.18 -27.55
C ALA A 136 -8.96 6.38 -28.58
N GLU A 137 -10.26 6.67 -28.73
CA GLU A 137 -11.14 5.96 -29.67
C GLU A 137 -10.69 6.06 -31.14
N THR A 138 -10.03 7.17 -31.50
CA THR A 138 -9.60 7.51 -32.87
C THR A 138 -8.11 7.28 -33.13
N ASP A 139 -7.30 7.08 -32.09
CA ASP A 139 -5.89 6.68 -32.18
C ASP A 139 -5.57 5.63 -31.09
N PRO A 140 -5.92 4.35 -31.27
CA PRO A 140 -5.84 3.36 -30.19
C PRO A 140 -4.41 2.94 -29.77
N ASP A 141 -3.38 3.53 -30.38
CA ASP A 141 -1.99 3.42 -29.90
C ASP A 141 -1.63 4.53 -28.89
N LEU A 142 -2.44 5.60 -28.78
CA LEU A 142 -2.35 6.63 -27.75
C LEU A 142 -3.07 6.16 -26.47
N VAL A 143 -2.28 5.95 -25.40
CA VAL A 143 -2.77 5.49 -24.09
C VAL A 143 -2.25 6.39 -22.99
N PHE A 144 -3.11 6.77 -22.06
CA PHE A 144 -2.75 7.50 -20.85
C PHE A 144 -3.03 6.64 -19.61
N ILE A 145 -2.15 6.75 -18.61
CA ILE A 145 -2.37 6.20 -17.28
C ILE A 145 -2.20 7.28 -16.22
N GLY A 146 -3.14 7.30 -15.28
CA GLY A 146 -3.09 8.10 -14.07
C GLY A 146 -2.60 7.25 -12.92
N MET A 147 -1.63 7.75 -12.18
CA MET A 147 -0.97 7.01 -11.12
C MET A 147 -1.57 7.32 -9.75
N GLY A 148 -1.48 6.34 -8.85
CA GLY A 148 -2.00 6.44 -7.49
C GLY A 148 -3.50 6.20 -7.40
N GLU A 149 -3.91 5.61 -6.28
CA GLU A 149 -5.29 5.21 -6.07
C GLU A 149 -6.19 6.39 -5.66
N THR A 150 -7.51 6.25 -5.82
CA THR A 150 -8.47 7.25 -5.28
C THR A 150 -9.61 6.65 -4.46
N CYS A 151 -9.56 5.33 -4.22
CA CYS A 151 -10.40 4.61 -3.26
C CYS A 151 -9.71 4.59 -1.87
N ILE A 152 -9.84 5.68 -1.10
CA ILE A 152 -8.99 6.08 0.06
C ILE A 152 -9.08 5.19 1.35
N ARG A 153 -8.86 3.88 1.21
CA ARG A 153 -8.70 2.86 2.28
C ARG A 153 -7.38 3.05 3.05
N GLY A 154 -7.23 2.40 4.21
CA GLY A 154 -6.06 2.55 5.08
C GLY A 154 -4.73 1.95 4.56
N ASN A 155 -4.77 1.20 3.47
CA ASN A 155 -3.59 0.64 2.77
C ASN A 155 -3.42 1.23 1.35
N ILE A 156 -3.91 2.44 1.12
CA ILE A 156 -3.83 3.11 -0.18
C ILE A 156 -2.38 3.49 -0.56
N LEU A 157 -2.02 3.25 -1.82
CA LEU A 157 -0.71 3.55 -2.41
C LEU A 157 -0.73 4.89 -3.18
N PRO A 158 0.19 5.83 -2.88
CA PRO A 158 0.39 7.05 -3.67
C PRO A 158 0.98 6.79 -5.08
N GLY A 159 0.59 7.63 -6.03
CA GLY A 159 1.19 7.76 -7.36
C GLY A 159 2.15 8.95 -7.47
N ASP A 160 2.71 9.08 -8.68
CA ASP A 160 3.71 10.08 -9.08
C ASP A 160 3.27 10.95 -10.28
N GLY A 161 1.99 10.85 -10.70
CA GLY A 161 1.38 11.74 -11.70
C GLY A 161 0.68 11.03 -12.87
N VAL A 162 0.97 11.45 -14.10
CA VAL A 162 0.39 10.89 -15.34
C VAL A 162 1.49 10.47 -16.30
N TYR A 163 1.34 9.29 -16.90
CA TYR A 163 2.19 8.80 -18.00
C TYR A 163 1.38 8.64 -19.29
N ARG A 164 2.07 8.74 -20.42
CA ARG A 164 1.55 8.57 -21.79
C ARG A 164 2.38 7.55 -22.56
N SER A 165 1.72 6.74 -23.36
CA SER A 165 2.28 5.91 -24.44
C SER A 165 1.71 6.37 -25.79
N ARG A 166 2.50 6.24 -26.86
CA ARG A 166 2.06 6.46 -28.26
C ARG A 166 2.31 5.22 -29.13
N ASP A 167 2.37 4.05 -28.50
CA ASP A 167 2.69 2.74 -29.10
C ASP A 167 1.96 1.59 -28.37
N ALA A 168 0.73 1.84 -27.92
CA ALA A 168 -0.16 0.88 -27.26
C ALA A 168 0.42 0.22 -26.00
N GLY A 169 1.21 0.98 -25.24
CA GLY A 169 1.84 0.61 -23.99
C GLY A 169 3.24 0.02 -24.10
N ALA A 170 3.89 0.05 -25.27
CA ALA A 170 5.25 -0.49 -25.40
C ALA A 170 6.33 0.42 -24.78
N THR A 171 6.17 1.74 -24.87
CA THR A 171 7.00 2.75 -24.19
C THR A 171 6.15 3.79 -23.46
N TRP A 172 6.70 4.35 -22.38
CA TRP A 172 6.01 5.31 -21.51
C TRP A 172 6.84 6.58 -21.26
N GLU A 173 6.15 7.72 -21.20
CA GLU A 173 6.69 9.05 -20.91
C GLU A 173 5.91 9.67 -19.75
N HIS A 174 6.59 10.22 -18.75
CA HIS A 174 5.95 11.00 -17.69
C HIS A 174 5.63 12.41 -18.18
N ILE A 175 4.38 12.86 -18.02
CA ILE A 175 3.86 14.11 -18.60
C ILE A 175 3.25 15.06 -17.55
N GLY A 176 3.66 14.94 -16.28
CA GLY A 176 3.30 15.86 -15.19
C GLY A 176 2.52 15.23 -14.05
N PHE A 177 1.91 16.08 -13.22
CA PHE A 177 1.14 15.73 -12.01
C PHE A 177 1.95 15.15 -10.82
N SER A 178 3.23 15.48 -10.70
CA SER A 178 4.14 14.94 -9.66
C SER A 178 3.82 15.34 -8.21
N GLU A 179 2.92 16.29 -7.97
CA GLU A 179 2.43 16.64 -6.62
C GLU A 179 1.04 16.04 -6.33
N SER A 180 0.50 15.22 -7.23
CA SER A 180 -0.74 14.47 -7.04
C SER A 180 -0.47 13.02 -6.64
N HIS A 181 -1.03 12.59 -5.51
CA HIS A 181 -0.89 11.21 -5.04
C HIS A 181 -1.90 10.27 -5.69
N GLY A 182 -2.87 10.78 -6.46
CA GLY A 182 -3.91 9.97 -7.09
C GLY A 182 -4.62 10.72 -8.21
N ILE A 183 -4.68 10.09 -9.38
CA ILE A 183 -5.45 10.54 -10.54
C ILE A 183 -6.70 9.66 -10.63
N SER A 184 -7.89 10.27 -10.48
CA SER A 184 -9.16 9.52 -10.43
C SER A 184 -9.70 9.12 -11.79
N THR A 185 -9.47 9.94 -12.81
CA THR A 185 -10.13 9.79 -14.10
C THR A 185 -9.33 10.47 -15.18
N ILE A 186 -9.20 9.83 -16.33
CA ILE A 186 -8.74 10.45 -17.56
C ILE A 186 -9.83 10.23 -18.60
N ARG A 187 -10.19 11.26 -19.35
CA ARG A 187 -11.12 11.19 -20.49
C ARG A 187 -10.48 11.85 -21.71
N ILE A 188 -10.49 11.16 -22.83
CA ILE A 188 -9.99 11.67 -24.11
C ILE A 188 -11.22 12.03 -24.94
N HIS A 189 -11.18 13.14 -25.67
CA HIS A 189 -12.29 13.59 -26.50
C HIS A 189 -12.52 12.58 -27.65
N PRO A 190 -13.75 12.07 -27.87
CA PRO A 190 -13.99 10.85 -28.65
C PRO A 190 -13.59 10.98 -30.13
N THR A 191 -13.53 12.20 -30.66
CA THR A 191 -13.20 12.49 -32.07
C THR A 191 -11.96 13.35 -32.26
N ASP A 192 -11.21 13.67 -31.19
CA ASP A 192 -10.00 14.49 -31.25
C ASP A 192 -9.00 14.06 -30.14
N PRO A 193 -7.98 13.24 -30.46
CA PRO A 193 -7.10 12.66 -29.46
C PRO A 193 -6.16 13.69 -28.80
N ASP A 194 -6.04 14.90 -29.34
CA ASP A 194 -5.22 15.96 -28.73
C ASP A 194 -5.95 16.66 -27.55
N ILE A 195 -7.27 16.50 -27.42
CA ILE A 195 -8.06 17.06 -26.31
C ILE A 195 -8.24 16.00 -25.21
N VAL A 196 -7.58 16.21 -24.07
CA VAL A 196 -7.54 15.26 -22.95
C VAL A 196 -7.89 15.97 -21.64
N TYR A 197 -8.69 15.32 -20.80
CA TYR A 197 -9.11 15.81 -19.48
C TYR A 197 -8.61 14.88 -18.37
N VAL A 198 -8.10 15.47 -17.28
CA VAL A 198 -7.57 14.75 -16.10
C VAL A 198 -8.28 15.23 -14.84
N ALA A 199 -8.85 14.30 -14.06
CA ALA A 199 -9.34 14.54 -12.72
C ALA A 199 -8.23 14.23 -11.70
N SER A 200 -7.60 15.27 -11.14
CA SER A 200 -6.60 15.12 -10.10
C SER A 200 -7.22 15.18 -8.71
N PHE A 201 -7.05 14.12 -7.91
CA PHE A 201 -7.43 14.15 -6.50
C PHE A 201 -6.47 15.01 -5.68
N GLY A 202 -5.16 14.98 -5.98
CA GLY A 202 -4.09 15.62 -5.22
C GLY A 202 -3.56 14.74 -4.09
N LYS A 203 -3.08 15.36 -3.00
CA LYS A 203 -2.47 14.63 -1.87
C LYS A 203 -3.50 14.08 -0.87
N TYR A 204 -3.25 12.90 -0.32
CA TYR A 204 -4.21 12.22 0.57
C TYR A 204 -4.40 12.90 1.93
N GLY A 205 -3.32 13.27 2.63
CA GLY A 205 -3.37 13.71 4.03
C GLY A 205 -3.35 15.23 4.26
N VAL A 206 -3.04 16.01 3.22
CA VAL A 206 -2.71 17.45 3.31
C VAL A 206 -3.33 18.27 2.17
N PRO A 207 -3.57 19.60 2.38
CA PRO A 207 -3.94 20.49 1.30
C PRO A 207 -2.86 20.56 0.20
N SER A 208 -3.26 20.70 -1.06
CA SER A 208 -2.40 20.67 -2.24
C SER A 208 -3.03 21.46 -3.39
N GLU A 209 -2.22 22.15 -4.20
CA GLU A 209 -2.70 22.96 -5.32
C GLU A 209 -2.99 22.15 -6.59
N GLU A 210 -2.35 21.00 -6.77
CA GLU A 210 -2.50 20.15 -7.96
C GLU A 210 -3.78 19.28 -7.89
N ARG A 211 -4.91 19.93 -7.62
CA ARG A 211 -6.26 19.35 -7.53
C ARG A 211 -7.18 19.93 -8.58
N GLY A 212 -8.24 19.21 -8.92
CA GLY A 212 -9.30 19.67 -9.81
C GLY A 212 -9.22 19.05 -11.20
N VAL A 213 -9.99 19.61 -12.15
CA VAL A 213 -9.99 19.17 -13.55
C VAL A 213 -8.98 19.98 -14.35
N PHE A 214 -8.17 19.27 -15.12
CA PHE A 214 -7.19 19.83 -16.05
C PHE A 214 -7.53 19.43 -17.48
N LYS A 215 -7.15 20.26 -18.46
CA LYS A 215 -7.40 20.10 -19.89
C LYS A 215 -6.09 20.29 -20.65
N SER A 216 -5.80 19.38 -21.58
CA SER A 216 -4.81 19.55 -22.65
C SER A 216 -5.54 19.76 -23.98
N THR A 217 -4.88 20.41 -24.93
CA THR A 217 -5.29 20.56 -26.33
C THR A 217 -4.12 20.27 -27.29
N ASP A 218 -3.14 19.50 -26.81
CA ASP A 218 -1.89 19.11 -27.48
C ASP A 218 -1.46 17.66 -27.15
N GLY A 219 -2.45 16.80 -26.84
CA GLY A 219 -2.23 15.37 -26.60
C GLY A 219 -1.47 15.08 -25.30
N GLY A 220 -1.56 15.97 -24.31
CA GLY A 220 -0.94 15.87 -22.99
C GLY A 220 0.44 16.52 -22.86
N ASP A 221 0.91 17.29 -23.84
CA ASP A 221 2.19 18.02 -23.75
C ASP A 221 2.10 19.23 -22.79
N THR A 222 0.94 19.89 -22.69
CA THR A 222 0.66 20.95 -21.71
C THR A 222 -0.75 20.86 -21.10
N TRP A 223 -0.93 21.47 -19.91
CA TRP A 223 -2.14 21.33 -19.10
C TRP A 223 -2.62 22.66 -18.51
N GLU A 224 -3.91 22.98 -18.67
CA GLU A 224 -4.59 24.10 -18.02
C GLU A 224 -5.57 23.59 -16.94
N ARG A 225 -5.57 24.20 -15.74
CA ARG A 225 -6.48 23.85 -14.63
C ARG A 225 -7.83 24.57 -14.80
N ILE A 226 -8.79 23.91 -15.42
CA ILE A 226 -10.09 24.48 -15.84
C ILE A 226 -11.19 24.46 -14.75
N LEU A 227 -11.12 23.56 -13.76
CA LEU A 227 -12.06 23.53 -12.64
C LEU A 227 -11.33 23.28 -11.31
N PHE A 228 -11.47 24.21 -10.36
CA PHE A 228 -10.85 24.15 -9.04
C PHE A 228 -11.76 24.80 -7.98
N ARG A 229 -11.90 24.17 -6.81
CA ARG A 229 -12.68 24.70 -5.66
C ARG A 229 -11.76 25.27 -4.58
N ASP A 230 -10.96 24.41 -3.95
CA ASP A 230 -9.91 24.77 -3.01
C ASP A 230 -8.86 23.65 -2.91
N ALA A 231 -7.76 23.92 -2.21
CA ALA A 231 -6.64 22.99 -2.03
C ALA A 231 -6.98 21.72 -1.21
N ARG A 232 -8.24 21.49 -0.80
CA ARG A 232 -8.71 20.32 -0.04
C ARG A 232 -9.77 19.50 -0.80
N THR A 233 -10.07 19.90 -2.04
CA THR A 233 -11.15 19.34 -2.83
C THR A 233 -10.58 18.82 -4.15
N GLY A 234 -10.47 17.51 -4.29
CA GLY A 234 -10.03 16.86 -5.53
C GLY A 234 -11.13 16.84 -6.58
N ALA A 235 -10.78 16.67 -7.85
CA ALA A 235 -11.73 16.14 -8.84
C ALA A 235 -11.67 14.62 -8.82
N ILE A 236 -12.83 13.94 -8.91
CA ILE A 236 -12.91 12.48 -8.83
C ILE A 236 -13.73 11.77 -9.89
N ASP A 237 -14.42 12.50 -10.78
CA ASP A 237 -15.10 11.93 -11.93
C ASP A 237 -15.27 12.98 -13.04
N ILE A 238 -15.29 12.53 -14.29
CA ILE A 238 -15.55 13.31 -15.51
C ILE A 238 -16.36 12.43 -16.46
N ALA A 239 -17.51 12.92 -16.91
CA ALA A 239 -18.30 12.32 -17.98
C ALA A 239 -18.43 13.30 -19.15
N LEU A 240 -18.07 12.85 -20.35
CA LEU A 240 -18.28 13.58 -21.62
C LEU A 240 -19.55 13.05 -22.28
N ASP A 241 -20.38 13.94 -22.84
CA ASP A 241 -21.39 13.50 -23.82
C ASP A 241 -20.70 13.16 -25.14
N ARG A 242 -20.81 11.91 -25.60
CA ARG A 242 -20.21 11.45 -26.87
C ARG A 242 -20.90 12.04 -28.11
N ASN A 243 -22.12 12.59 -27.97
CA ASN A 243 -22.82 13.28 -29.06
C ASN A 243 -22.43 14.77 -29.20
N ASP A 244 -22.19 15.46 -28.09
CA ASP A 244 -21.64 16.81 -28.03
C ASP A 244 -20.59 16.92 -26.92
N PRO A 245 -19.31 16.59 -27.19
CA PRO A 245 -18.24 16.56 -26.18
C PRO A 245 -17.79 17.94 -25.67
N ASN A 246 -18.49 19.02 -26.06
CA ASN A 246 -18.43 20.30 -25.34
C ASN A 246 -19.24 20.25 -24.03
N VAL A 247 -20.20 19.33 -23.91
CA VAL A 247 -20.97 19.08 -22.69
C VAL A 247 -20.20 18.12 -21.80
N ILE A 248 -19.74 18.65 -20.66
CA ILE A 248 -18.91 17.94 -19.69
C ILE A 248 -19.56 18.00 -18.33
N TYR A 249 -19.70 16.86 -17.66
CA TYR A 249 -20.07 16.76 -16.27
C TYR A 249 -18.83 16.39 -15.44
N ALA A 250 -18.63 17.04 -14.30
CA ALA A 250 -17.49 16.76 -13.43
C ALA A 250 -17.88 16.78 -11.95
N ALA A 251 -17.29 15.88 -11.16
CA ALA A 251 -17.50 15.79 -9.72
C ALA A 251 -16.24 16.21 -8.94
N LEU A 252 -16.42 17.08 -7.96
CA LEU A 252 -15.42 17.46 -6.97
C LEU A 252 -15.77 16.88 -5.60
N TRP A 253 -14.77 16.43 -4.86
CA TRP A 253 -14.92 15.77 -3.56
C TRP A 253 -13.94 16.33 -2.53
N GLN A 254 -14.47 16.86 -1.43
CA GLN A 254 -13.66 17.31 -0.31
C GLN A 254 -13.43 16.15 0.66
N ALA A 255 -12.27 15.49 0.55
CA ALA A 255 -11.94 14.32 1.34
C ALA A 255 -10.45 14.24 1.70
N PHE A 256 -10.11 13.43 2.69
CA PHE A 256 -8.72 13.13 3.07
C PHE A 256 -8.58 11.76 3.74
N ARG A 257 -7.37 11.20 3.69
CA ARG A 257 -6.96 10.01 4.45
C ARG A 257 -5.68 10.28 5.22
N LYS A 258 -5.63 9.81 6.47
CA LYS A 258 -4.45 9.72 7.33
C LYS A 258 -4.31 8.28 7.84
N GLU A 259 -3.20 7.97 8.52
CA GLU A 259 -3.01 6.66 9.17
C GLU A 259 -4.22 6.27 10.03
N TYR A 260 -4.64 7.19 10.92
CA TYR A 260 -5.59 6.95 12.00
C TYR A 260 -7.04 7.44 11.76
N THR A 261 -7.33 8.06 10.61
CA THR A 261 -8.68 8.60 10.33
C THR A 261 -8.85 8.95 8.85
N MET A 262 -10.10 8.96 8.38
CA MET A 262 -10.50 9.35 7.03
C MET A 262 -11.81 10.15 7.07
N SER A 263 -12.05 10.99 6.07
CA SER A 263 -13.32 11.73 5.94
C SER A 263 -13.77 11.80 4.48
N SER A 264 -14.96 11.29 4.19
CA SER A 264 -15.69 11.56 2.95
C SER A 264 -16.62 12.76 3.11
N GLY A 265 -16.45 13.77 2.26
CA GLY A 265 -17.40 14.86 2.09
C GLY A 265 -17.17 16.11 2.93
N GLY A 266 -17.69 17.22 2.41
CA GLY A 266 -17.56 18.55 2.99
C GLY A 266 -18.13 19.65 2.09
N PRO A 267 -18.04 20.93 2.51
CA PRO A 267 -18.58 22.06 1.75
C PRO A 267 -17.87 22.32 0.42
N GLY A 268 -16.68 21.75 0.18
CA GLY A 268 -16.00 21.82 -1.11
C GLY A 268 -16.58 20.89 -2.17
N SER A 269 -17.21 19.77 -1.78
CA SER A 269 -17.77 18.79 -2.73
C SER A 269 -18.88 19.39 -3.61
N GLY A 270 -19.11 18.80 -4.78
CA GLY A 270 -20.19 19.21 -5.69
C GLY A 270 -20.06 18.62 -7.09
N MET A 271 -21.08 18.80 -7.90
CA MET A 271 -21.12 18.39 -9.31
C MET A 271 -21.42 19.58 -10.21
N PHE A 272 -20.77 19.61 -11.36
CA PHE A 272 -20.69 20.76 -12.26
C PHE A 272 -20.96 20.33 -13.70
N LYS A 273 -21.52 21.24 -14.50
CA LYS A 273 -21.73 21.10 -15.93
C LYS A 273 -21.06 22.23 -16.70
N SER A 274 -20.29 21.90 -17.72
CA SER A 274 -19.89 22.80 -18.81
C SER A 274 -20.71 22.46 -20.06
N VAL A 275 -20.82 23.44 -20.97
CA VAL A 275 -21.40 23.29 -22.32
C VAL A 275 -20.51 23.94 -23.39
N ASP A 276 -19.24 24.16 -23.04
CA ASP A 276 -18.22 24.90 -23.80
C ASP A 276 -16.83 24.26 -23.68
N GLY A 277 -16.78 22.93 -23.48
CA GLY A 277 -15.52 22.17 -23.44
C GLY A 277 -14.71 22.40 -22.16
N GLY A 278 -15.36 22.84 -21.07
CA GLY A 278 -14.73 23.13 -19.79
C GLY A 278 -14.28 24.58 -19.59
N ASP A 279 -14.53 25.47 -20.55
CA ASP A 279 -14.13 26.89 -20.47
C ASP A 279 -14.96 27.67 -19.42
N THR A 280 -16.24 27.30 -19.21
CA THR A 280 -17.06 27.76 -18.07
C THR A 280 -17.86 26.63 -17.43
N TRP A 281 -18.21 26.79 -16.14
CA TRP A 281 -18.86 25.77 -15.34
C TRP A 281 -20.04 26.32 -14.55
N THR A 282 -21.17 25.61 -14.60
CA THR A 282 -22.34 25.80 -13.74
C THR A 282 -22.37 24.72 -12.66
N GLU A 283 -22.46 25.09 -11.39
CA GLU A 283 -22.68 24.10 -10.32
C GLU A 283 -24.14 23.64 -10.29
N ILE A 284 -24.36 22.33 -10.42
CA ILE A 284 -25.69 21.71 -10.46
C ILE A 284 -26.01 20.86 -9.20
N THR A 285 -25.08 20.83 -8.23
CA THR A 285 -25.16 20.06 -6.95
C THR A 285 -26.51 20.15 -6.22
N ARG A 286 -27.23 21.27 -6.36
CA ARG A 286 -28.47 21.60 -5.63
C ARG A 286 -29.63 21.99 -6.55
N ASN A 287 -29.62 21.53 -7.80
CA ASN A 287 -30.71 21.76 -8.76
C ASN A 287 -32.02 21.09 -8.30
N PRO A 288 -33.19 21.54 -8.78
CA PRO A 288 -34.50 20.99 -8.40
C PRO A 288 -34.53 19.46 -8.42
N GLY A 289 -34.92 18.86 -7.29
CA GLY A 289 -34.97 17.41 -7.09
C GLY A 289 -33.79 16.83 -6.29
N MET A 290 -32.62 17.47 -6.34
CA MET A 290 -31.49 17.12 -5.47
C MET A 290 -31.73 17.56 -4.01
N PRO A 291 -31.07 16.92 -3.03
CA PRO A 291 -31.13 17.36 -1.63
C PRO A 291 -30.66 18.82 -1.51
N ALA A 292 -31.48 19.70 -0.93
CA ALA A 292 -31.23 21.14 -0.93
C ALA A 292 -30.27 21.63 0.20
N GLN A 293 -29.97 20.77 1.18
CA GLN A 293 -29.12 21.05 2.35
C GLN A 293 -28.30 19.79 2.69
N GLY A 294 -27.64 19.70 3.86
CA GLY A 294 -26.81 18.54 4.23
C GLY A 294 -25.40 18.55 3.62
N VAL A 295 -24.57 17.55 3.94
CA VAL A 295 -23.18 17.43 3.46
C VAL A 295 -23.13 16.52 2.23
N VAL A 296 -22.29 16.85 1.25
CA VAL A 296 -22.11 16.05 0.01
C VAL A 296 -20.78 15.31 0.07
N GLY A 297 -20.82 14.01 -0.18
CA GLY A 297 -19.67 13.09 -0.21
C GLY A 297 -19.13 12.89 -1.63
N LYS A 298 -18.75 11.65 -1.96
CA LYS A 298 -18.36 11.26 -3.32
C LYS A 298 -19.59 11.27 -4.25
N ILE A 299 -19.38 11.56 -5.53
CA ILE A 299 -20.41 11.54 -6.57
C ILE A 299 -19.83 10.82 -7.79
N GLY A 300 -20.54 9.83 -8.32
CA GLY A 300 -20.27 9.27 -9.65
C GLY A 300 -21.27 9.82 -10.67
N LEU A 301 -20.84 10.07 -11.90
CA LEU A 301 -21.60 10.74 -12.95
C LEU A 301 -21.54 9.96 -14.27
N ALA A 302 -22.68 9.75 -14.91
CA ALA A 302 -22.73 9.17 -16.25
C ALA A 302 -23.77 9.88 -17.13
N VAL A 303 -23.51 9.94 -18.44
CA VAL A 303 -24.45 10.42 -19.46
C VAL A 303 -24.59 9.35 -20.54
N SER A 304 -25.81 9.02 -20.94
CA SER A 304 -26.03 7.99 -21.97
C SER A 304 -25.82 8.57 -23.37
N THR A 305 -25.05 7.88 -24.22
CA THR A 305 -24.92 8.26 -25.64
C THR A 305 -26.22 8.06 -26.42
N ALA A 306 -27.15 7.22 -25.93
CA ALA A 306 -28.48 7.05 -26.53
C ALA A 306 -29.37 8.29 -26.39
N ASN A 307 -29.17 9.10 -25.33
CA ASN A 307 -29.87 10.37 -25.11
C ASN A 307 -29.02 11.32 -24.26
N SER A 308 -28.46 12.37 -24.87
CA SER A 308 -27.67 13.43 -24.21
C SER A 308 -28.32 14.14 -23.02
N ASN A 309 -29.66 14.07 -22.89
CA ASN A 309 -30.38 14.64 -21.76
C ASN A 309 -30.44 13.69 -20.56
N ARG A 310 -30.14 12.40 -20.76
CA ARG A 310 -30.18 11.35 -19.75
C ARG A 310 -28.87 11.34 -18.97
N VAL A 311 -28.92 11.86 -17.74
CA VAL A 311 -27.75 11.93 -16.85
C VAL A 311 -28.05 11.20 -15.54
N TYR A 312 -27.11 10.40 -15.07
CA TYR A 312 -27.17 9.67 -13.82
C TYR A 312 -26.16 10.23 -12.83
N ALA A 313 -26.55 10.33 -11.56
CA ALA A 313 -25.69 10.77 -10.47
C ALA A 313 -25.86 9.85 -9.25
N LEU A 314 -24.83 9.07 -8.94
CA LEU A 314 -24.79 8.25 -7.72
C LEU A 314 -24.21 9.11 -6.59
N PHE A 315 -25.05 9.49 -5.62
CA PHE A 315 -24.81 10.63 -4.75
C PHE A 315 -24.67 10.22 -3.27
N GLU A 316 -23.48 10.46 -2.68
CA GLU A 316 -23.26 10.30 -1.25
C GLU A 316 -23.86 11.50 -0.48
N HIS A 317 -24.95 11.23 0.21
CA HIS A 317 -25.71 12.14 1.06
C HIS A 317 -26.65 11.29 1.94
N ASP A 318 -27.08 11.80 3.09
CA ASP A 318 -28.06 11.15 3.98
C ASP A 318 -29.33 10.77 3.18
N ASP A 319 -30.04 11.78 2.65
CA ASP A 319 -31.15 11.66 1.70
C ASP A 319 -30.71 11.40 0.23
N GLY A 320 -29.56 10.75 0.01
CA GLY A 320 -29.03 10.51 -1.34
C GLY A 320 -29.56 9.23 -2.01
N GLY A 321 -28.99 8.88 -3.17
CA GLY A 321 -29.38 7.69 -3.96
C GLY A 321 -28.65 7.63 -5.30
N LEU A 322 -29.12 6.77 -6.20
CA LEU A 322 -29.03 7.06 -7.63
C LEU A 322 -30.13 8.07 -7.97
N PHE A 323 -29.70 9.23 -8.48
CA PHE A 323 -30.57 10.19 -9.12
C PHE A 323 -30.44 10.10 -10.65
N ARG A 324 -31.51 10.46 -11.34
CA ARG A 324 -31.58 10.58 -12.79
C ARG A 324 -32.09 11.96 -13.17
N SER A 325 -31.56 12.50 -14.26
CA SER A 325 -32.09 13.68 -14.94
C SER A 325 -32.46 13.29 -16.37
N ASP A 326 -33.56 13.85 -16.85
CA ASP A 326 -34.08 13.66 -18.20
C ASP A 326 -34.01 14.98 -19.02
N ASP A 327 -33.32 16.00 -18.49
CA ASP A 327 -33.15 17.35 -19.06
C ASP A 327 -31.67 17.85 -19.04
N GLY A 328 -30.71 16.94 -18.89
CA GLY A 328 -29.29 17.26 -18.88
C GLY A 328 -28.78 17.86 -17.56
N GLY A 329 -29.48 17.60 -16.44
CA GLY A 329 -29.09 18.01 -15.10
C GLY A 329 -29.72 19.30 -14.58
N ASP A 330 -30.66 19.90 -15.32
CA ASP A 330 -31.42 21.09 -14.90
C ASP A 330 -32.44 20.73 -13.80
N SER A 331 -33.00 19.52 -13.83
CA SER A 331 -33.78 18.91 -12.75
C SER A 331 -33.55 17.40 -12.62
N TRP A 332 -33.88 16.84 -11.46
CA TRP A 332 -33.51 15.48 -11.05
C TRP A 332 -34.67 14.74 -10.35
N GLU A 333 -34.65 13.41 -10.46
CA GLU A 333 -35.54 12.48 -9.75
C GLU A 333 -34.68 11.47 -8.96
N LEU A 334 -35.05 11.19 -7.70
CA LEU A 334 -34.44 10.10 -6.91
C LEU A 334 -35.08 8.78 -7.37
N ILE A 335 -34.30 7.93 -8.04
CA ILE A 335 -34.80 6.68 -8.62
C ILE A 335 -34.67 5.50 -7.66
N ASN A 336 -33.53 5.37 -6.99
CA ASN A 336 -33.25 4.25 -6.09
C ASN A 336 -32.33 4.69 -4.94
N ASP A 337 -32.77 4.45 -3.69
CA ASP A 337 -32.05 4.81 -2.46
C ASP A 337 -31.38 3.60 -1.77
N GLU A 338 -31.46 2.40 -2.36
CA GLU A 338 -31.11 1.13 -1.73
C GLU A 338 -29.66 1.12 -1.21
N ARG A 339 -29.49 0.74 0.06
CA ARG A 339 -28.16 0.68 0.69
C ARG A 339 -27.14 -0.16 -0.10
N ARG A 340 -27.56 -1.19 -0.85
CA ARG A 340 -26.62 -2.10 -1.57
C ARG A 340 -25.82 -1.40 -2.68
N ILE A 341 -26.38 -0.37 -3.33
CA ILE A 341 -25.68 0.39 -4.39
C ILE A 341 -24.88 1.58 -3.81
N ARG A 342 -24.81 1.69 -2.48
CA ARG A 342 -24.35 2.89 -1.75
C ARG A 342 -23.46 2.59 -0.53
N GLN A 343 -23.04 1.33 -0.33
CA GLN A 343 -22.17 0.98 0.80
C GLN A 343 -20.78 1.57 0.58
N ARG A 344 -20.10 1.99 1.66
CA ARG A 344 -18.72 2.53 1.67
C ARG A 344 -18.46 3.47 0.48
N ALA A 345 -19.28 4.51 0.36
CA ALA A 345 -19.34 5.39 -0.81
C ALA A 345 -17.97 5.93 -1.27
N PHE A 346 -17.09 6.29 -0.33
CA PHE A 346 -15.70 6.69 -0.61
C PHE A 346 -14.89 5.68 -1.44
N TYR A 347 -15.25 4.39 -1.40
CA TYR A 347 -14.57 3.27 -2.05
C TYR A 347 -15.29 2.90 -3.37
N TYR A 348 -16.63 2.81 -3.38
CA TYR A 348 -17.37 2.29 -4.56
C TYR A 348 -18.38 3.25 -5.25
N THR A 349 -18.45 4.55 -4.94
CA THR A 349 -19.40 5.43 -5.64
C THR A 349 -18.97 5.67 -7.10
N HIS A 350 -19.41 4.79 -7.99
CA HIS A 350 -19.16 4.75 -9.43
C HIS A 350 -20.46 4.31 -10.17
N VAL A 351 -20.77 4.92 -11.31
CA VAL A 351 -21.98 4.66 -12.12
C VAL A 351 -21.67 4.84 -13.60
N TYR A 352 -22.26 4.02 -14.46
CA TYR A 352 -22.01 4.00 -15.90
C TYR A 352 -23.34 3.85 -16.65
N ALA A 353 -23.50 4.55 -17.77
CA ALA A 353 -24.71 4.48 -18.61
C ALA A 353 -24.38 3.82 -19.95
N ASP A 354 -25.32 3.06 -20.50
CA ASP A 354 -25.14 2.39 -21.78
C ASP A 354 -25.11 3.39 -22.96
N HIS A 355 -24.41 3.02 -24.02
CA HIS A 355 -24.25 3.85 -25.22
C HIS A 355 -25.43 3.73 -26.20
N HIS A 356 -26.23 2.66 -26.12
CA HIS A 356 -27.29 2.32 -27.08
C HIS A 356 -28.71 2.32 -26.48
N ASP A 357 -28.85 2.17 -25.16
CA ASP A 357 -30.13 2.22 -24.46
C ASP A 357 -30.08 3.19 -23.25
N GLU A 358 -30.93 4.21 -23.23
CA GLU A 358 -30.89 5.26 -22.20
C GLU A 358 -31.43 4.82 -20.82
N ASP A 359 -32.19 3.72 -20.75
CA ASP A 359 -32.71 3.16 -19.51
C ASP A 359 -31.81 2.02 -18.95
N VAL A 360 -30.66 1.73 -19.59
CA VAL A 360 -29.66 0.78 -19.10
C VAL A 360 -28.55 1.51 -18.35
N VAL A 361 -28.41 1.19 -17.06
CA VAL A 361 -27.44 1.81 -16.14
C VAL A 361 -26.80 0.76 -15.24
N TYR A 362 -25.51 0.91 -15.00
CA TYR A 362 -24.67 0.01 -14.22
C TYR A 362 -24.15 0.74 -12.98
N VAL A 363 -24.11 0.06 -11.82
CA VAL A 363 -23.54 0.59 -10.57
C VAL A 363 -22.63 -0.44 -9.93
N GLN A 364 -21.46 0.00 -9.47
CA GLN A 364 -20.47 -0.85 -8.82
C GLN A 364 -20.53 -0.73 -7.30
N ASN A 365 -20.27 -1.84 -6.61
CA ASN A 365 -20.13 -1.93 -5.16
C ASN A 365 -19.37 -3.22 -4.79
N THR A 366 -19.62 -3.78 -3.60
CA THR A 366 -19.23 -5.17 -3.27
C THR A 366 -19.80 -6.21 -4.25
N SER A 367 -20.76 -5.82 -5.09
CA SER A 367 -21.23 -6.56 -6.27
C SER A 367 -21.50 -5.59 -7.42
N PHE A 368 -21.49 -6.11 -8.63
CA PHE A 368 -21.74 -5.35 -9.84
C PHE A 368 -23.22 -5.46 -10.22
N PHE A 369 -23.89 -4.31 -10.28
CA PHE A 369 -25.32 -4.20 -10.51
C PHE A 369 -25.62 -3.64 -11.90
N ARG A 370 -26.64 -4.21 -12.54
CA ARG A 370 -27.15 -3.77 -13.84
C ARG A 370 -28.66 -3.53 -13.78
N SER A 371 -29.13 -2.46 -14.40
CA SER A 371 -30.55 -2.10 -14.54
C SER A 371 -30.92 -2.00 -16.03
N THR A 372 -32.20 -2.19 -16.34
CA THR A 372 -32.81 -1.95 -17.66
C THR A 372 -34.14 -1.19 -17.54
N ASP A 373 -34.31 -0.41 -16.47
CA ASP A 373 -35.52 0.33 -16.13
C ASP A 373 -35.20 1.74 -15.59
N GLY A 374 -34.08 2.31 -16.06
CA GLY A 374 -33.62 3.64 -15.69
C GLY A 374 -33.01 3.71 -14.28
N GLY A 375 -32.56 2.57 -13.73
CA GLY A 375 -31.95 2.47 -12.40
C GLY A 375 -32.92 2.15 -11.27
N ALA A 376 -34.18 1.80 -11.55
CA ALA A 376 -35.21 1.55 -10.54
C ALA A 376 -35.05 0.17 -9.88
N THR A 377 -34.74 -0.87 -10.67
CA THR A 377 -34.40 -2.21 -10.18
C THR A 377 -33.09 -2.71 -10.78
N TYR A 378 -32.44 -3.65 -10.09
CA TYR A 378 -31.12 -4.16 -10.48
C TYR A 378 -30.96 -5.67 -10.31
N GLU A 379 -30.46 -6.32 -11.35
CA GLU A 379 -29.83 -7.65 -11.31
C GLU A 379 -28.36 -7.57 -10.85
N VAL A 380 -27.72 -8.73 -10.63
CA VAL A 380 -26.32 -8.86 -10.23
C VAL A 380 -25.57 -9.66 -11.29
N ILE A 381 -24.46 -9.11 -11.81
CA ILE A 381 -23.73 -9.65 -12.97
C ILE A 381 -22.28 -10.04 -12.64
N ASN A 382 -21.97 -10.43 -11.40
CA ASN A 382 -20.63 -10.88 -10.98
C ASN A 382 -20.23 -12.28 -11.52
N ASN A 383 -20.94 -12.88 -12.49
CA ASN A 383 -20.96 -14.35 -12.61
C ASN A 383 -19.62 -14.99 -13.03
N GLY A 384 -18.85 -15.45 -12.03
CA GLY A 384 -17.52 -16.08 -12.18
C GLY A 384 -16.36 -15.19 -11.75
N THR A 385 -16.50 -13.85 -11.83
CA THR A 385 -15.44 -12.89 -11.47
C THR A 385 -15.42 -12.55 -9.97
N HIS A 386 -14.34 -11.92 -9.50
CA HIS A 386 -14.20 -11.45 -8.12
C HIS A 386 -15.23 -10.38 -7.76
N GLY A 387 -15.46 -10.21 -6.45
CA GLY A 387 -16.25 -9.09 -5.91
C GLY A 387 -15.48 -7.78 -5.83
N ASP A 388 -16.15 -6.76 -5.30
CA ASP A 388 -15.60 -5.42 -5.02
C ASP A 388 -15.10 -4.69 -6.27
N PHE A 389 -16.02 -4.02 -6.96
CA PHE A 389 -15.83 -3.44 -8.30
C PHE A 389 -15.55 -1.94 -8.26
N HIS A 390 -14.67 -1.47 -9.15
CA HIS A 390 -14.09 -0.12 -9.08
C HIS A 390 -14.02 0.68 -10.38
N ASP A 391 -13.88 0.01 -11.53
CA ASP A 391 -13.98 0.70 -12.82
C ASP A 391 -14.62 -0.21 -13.88
N PHE A 392 -15.20 0.39 -14.91
CA PHE A 392 -15.96 -0.28 -15.95
C PHE A 392 -15.82 0.43 -17.31
N TRP A 393 -15.69 -0.36 -18.36
CA TRP A 393 -15.71 0.09 -19.74
C TRP A 393 -16.74 -0.71 -20.53
N ILE A 394 -17.55 0.00 -21.31
CA ILE A 394 -18.52 -0.55 -22.26
C ILE A 394 -17.97 -0.26 -23.66
N ASP A 395 -18.00 -1.24 -24.57
CA ASP A 395 -17.64 -0.97 -25.95
C ASP A 395 -18.72 -0.06 -26.58
N PRO A 396 -18.37 1.14 -27.07
CA PRO A 396 -19.33 2.04 -27.67
C PRO A 396 -19.92 1.53 -28.99
N ASP A 397 -19.31 0.51 -29.62
CA ASP A 397 -19.80 -0.11 -30.85
C ASP A 397 -20.54 -1.44 -30.60
N ASP A 398 -20.37 -2.10 -29.44
CA ASP A 398 -21.08 -3.34 -29.05
C ASP A 398 -21.28 -3.46 -27.51
N PRO A 399 -22.47 -3.13 -26.94
CA PRO A 399 -22.72 -3.22 -25.49
C PRO A 399 -22.77 -4.65 -24.93
N ALA A 400 -22.53 -5.69 -25.74
CA ALA A 400 -22.20 -7.02 -25.24
C ALA A 400 -20.74 -7.14 -24.77
N HIS A 401 -19.82 -6.39 -25.39
CA HIS A 401 -18.40 -6.33 -25.05
C HIS A 401 -18.14 -5.31 -23.95
N VAL A 402 -17.63 -5.78 -22.81
CA VAL A 402 -17.39 -4.96 -21.62
C VAL A 402 -16.13 -5.43 -20.88
N VAL A 403 -15.45 -4.52 -20.19
CA VAL A 403 -14.25 -4.81 -19.38
C VAL A 403 -14.42 -4.18 -18.00
N VAL A 404 -13.99 -4.87 -16.95
CA VAL A 404 -14.17 -4.44 -15.56
C VAL A 404 -12.87 -4.53 -14.75
N ALA A 405 -12.72 -3.68 -13.74
CA ALA A 405 -11.68 -3.80 -12.71
C ALA A 405 -12.33 -4.00 -11.31
N ASN A 406 -11.77 -4.92 -10.53
CA ASN A 406 -12.25 -5.29 -9.20
C ASN A 406 -11.09 -5.70 -8.25
N ASP A 407 -11.41 -6.04 -6.99
CA ASP A 407 -10.40 -6.43 -5.98
C ASP A 407 -9.65 -7.74 -6.34
N GLY A 408 -10.05 -8.43 -7.42
CA GLY A 408 -9.36 -9.59 -8.01
C GLY A 408 -8.63 -9.33 -9.33
N GLY A 409 -8.67 -8.14 -9.92
CA GLY A 409 -7.96 -7.80 -11.16
C GLY A 409 -8.83 -7.18 -12.26
N GLY A 410 -8.36 -7.23 -13.50
CA GLY A 410 -9.19 -7.01 -14.69
C GLY A 410 -9.94 -8.29 -15.12
N ALA A 411 -11.08 -8.14 -15.80
CA ALA A 411 -11.77 -9.21 -16.51
C ALA A 411 -12.58 -8.68 -17.70
N VAL A 412 -12.75 -9.50 -18.75
CA VAL A 412 -13.50 -9.18 -19.98
C VAL A 412 -14.78 -10.02 -20.03
N SER A 413 -15.83 -9.49 -20.65
CA SER A 413 -17.04 -10.22 -21.04
C SER A 413 -17.49 -9.82 -22.44
N PHE A 414 -17.98 -10.79 -23.21
CA PHE A 414 -18.65 -10.58 -24.51
C PHE A 414 -20.16 -10.92 -24.42
N THR A 415 -20.70 -10.91 -23.21
CA THR A 415 -22.07 -11.34 -22.87
C THR A 415 -22.74 -10.40 -21.85
N THR A 416 -22.34 -9.13 -21.84
CA THR A 416 -22.82 -8.10 -20.88
C THR A 416 -22.67 -8.54 -19.41
N GLY A 417 -21.60 -9.28 -19.10
CA GLY A 417 -21.30 -9.77 -17.76
C GLY A 417 -22.04 -11.06 -17.34
N SER A 418 -22.70 -11.78 -18.26
CA SER A 418 -23.27 -13.10 -17.91
C SER A 418 -22.19 -14.17 -17.69
N GLU A 419 -21.03 -14.01 -18.33
CA GLU A 419 -19.82 -14.83 -18.17
C GLU A 419 -18.60 -13.89 -18.27
N TRP A 420 -17.55 -14.15 -17.49
CA TRP A 420 -16.33 -13.34 -17.42
C TRP A 420 -15.08 -14.21 -17.61
N THR A 421 -13.98 -13.61 -18.08
CA THR A 421 -12.67 -14.28 -18.12
C THR A 421 -12.09 -14.50 -16.72
N ASP A 422 -11.27 -15.56 -16.59
CA ASP A 422 -10.54 -15.87 -15.36
C ASP A 422 -9.50 -14.79 -15.00
N GLN A 423 -9.08 -14.76 -13.73
CA GLN A 423 -8.19 -13.73 -13.17
C GLN A 423 -6.87 -14.35 -12.64
N GLU A 424 -6.29 -15.25 -13.45
CA GLU A 424 -5.08 -16.03 -13.13
C GLU A 424 -3.79 -15.30 -13.55
N PHE A 425 -3.44 -14.22 -12.85
CA PHE A 425 -2.20 -13.46 -13.06
C PHE A 425 -1.58 -12.98 -11.75
N SER A 426 -0.25 -12.85 -11.72
CA SER A 426 0.51 -12.48 -10.52
C SER A 426 0.45 -10.96 -10.23
N THR A 427 -0.72 -10.52 -9.75
CA THR A 427 -0.94 -9.20 -9.10
C THR A 427 -1.34 -9.31 -7.63
N ALA A 428 -1.15 -10.48 -7.01
CA ALA A 428 -1.45 -10.71 -5.60
C ALA A 428 -0.76 -9.68 -4.67
N GLN A 429 -1.56 -9.09 -3.77
CA GLN A 429 -1.13 -8.09 -2.80
C GLN A 429 -0.99 -8.70 -1.41
N PHE A 430 0.23 -9.03 -1.00
CA PHE A 430 0.49 -9.58 0.33
C PHE A 430 0.72 -8.48 1.37
N TYR A 431 0.03 -8.56 2.50
CA TYR A 431 0.24 -7.65 3.63
C TYR A 431 1.59 -7.90 4.31
N HIS A 432 1.89 -9.18 4.56
CA HIS A 432 3.11 -9.66 5.23
C HIS A 432 3.57 -10.97 4.60
N GLY A 433 4.88 -11.24 4.68
CA GLY A 433 5.48 -12.54 4.35
C GLY A 433 5.89 -13.30 5.61
N VAL A 434 5.96 -14.62 5.52
CA VAL A 434 6.62 -15.49 6.51
C VAL A 434 7.16 -16.74 5.81
N THR A 435 8.29 -17.26 6.26
CA THR A 435 8.87 -18.51 5.77
C THR A 435 8.54 -19.68 6.68
N THR A 436 8.70 -20.92 6.18
CA THR A 436 8.35 -22.15 6.89
C THR A 436 9.53 -23.10 6.92
N ALA A 437 9.68 -23.86 8.02
CA ALA A 437 10.75 -24.87 8.20
C ALA A 437 10.60 -26.15 7.34
N HIS A 438 9.96 -26.06 6.16
CA HIS A 438 10.05 -27.08 5.13
C HIS A 438 11.47 -27.07 4.52
N ILE A 439 11.88 -28.15 3.87
CA ILE A 439 13.15 -28.21 3.12
C ILE A 439 12.90 -28.87 1.75
N PRO A 440 12.94 -28.10 0.64
CA PRO A 440 13.06 -26.64 0.55
C PRO A 440 11.96 -25.89 1.30
N TRP A 441 12.24 -24.66 1.73
CA TRP A 441 11.33 -23.83 2.51
C TRP A 441 10.17 -23.31 1.65
N HIS A 442 9.05 -22.96 2.27
CA HIS A 442 7.91 -22.30 1.59
C HIS A 442 7.68 -20.91 2.17
N ILE A 443 7.36 -19.92 1.33
CA ILE A 443 6.83 -18.60 1.76
C ILE A 443 5.31 -18.67 1.87
N CYS A 444 4.75 -17.99 2.88
CA CYS A 444 3.33 -17.83 3.13
C CYS A 444 2.97 -16.34 3.33
N GLY A 445 1.70 -16.00 3.10
CA GLY A 445 1.19 -14.65 3.29
C GLY A 445 -0.33 -14.55 3.15
N SER A 446 -0.89 -13.45 3.65
CA SER A 446 -2.30 -13.07 3.55
C SER A 446 -2.50 -12.05 2.42
N GLN A 447 -3.46 -12.30 1.53
CA GLN A 447 -3.71 -11.44 0.37
C GLN A 447 -4.94 -10.55 0.60
N GLN A 448 -4.87 -9.30 0.10
CA GLN A 448 -5.99 -8.36 -0.06
C GLN A 448 -7.29 -9.05 -0.52
N ASP A 449 -8.37 -8.83 0.24
CA ASP A 449 -9.74 -9.35 0.08
C ASP A 449 -9.85 -10.85 -0.32
N ASN A 450 -8.83 -11.67 -0.01
CA ASN A 450 -8.76 -13.09 -0.39
C ASN A 450 -8.21 -13.99 0.75
N SER A 451 -7.94 -15.25 0.43
CA SER A 451 -7.45 -16.27 1.37
C SER A 451 -5.93 -16.29 1.48
N THR A 452 -5.42 -16.71 2.65
CA THR A 452 -3.98 -16.96 2.86
C THR A 452 -3.47 -18.03 1.90
N LEU A 453 -2.20 -17.88 1.47
CA LEU A 453 -1.54 -18.81 0.57
C LEU A 453 -0.12 -19.11 1.05
N CYS A 454 0.42 -20.24 0.60
CA CYS A 454 1.82 -20.61 0.68
C CYS A 454 2.29 -21.23 -0.63
N LEU A 455 3.54 -20.97 -1.04
CA LEU A 455 4.18 -21.52 -2.24
C LEU A 455 5.60 -22.05 -1.93
N PRO A 456 6.06 -23.14 -2.58
CA PRO A 456 7.43 -23.65 -2.40
C PRO A 456 8.48 -22.72 -3.02
N SER A 457 9.65 -22.60 -2.40
CA SER A 457 10.78 -21.81 -2.93
C SER A 457 11.32 -22.33 -4.27
N ASP A 458 11.30 -23.64 -4.52
CA ASP A 458 11.95 -24.27 -5.68
C ASP A 458 11.01 -24.49 -6.90
N TRP A 459 9.70 -24.23 -6.77
CA TRP A 459 8.70 -24.82 -7.67
C TRP A 459 8.88 -24.51 -9.18
N ASN A 460 9.25 -23.27 -9.53
CA ASN A 460 9.52 -22.85 -10.92
C ASN A 460 11.02 -22.65 -11.22
N ARG A 461 11.92 -23.02 -10.30
CA ARG A 461 13.36 -22.78 -10.40
C ARG A 461 13.94 -23.27 -11.72
N GLY A 462 13.62 -24.50 -12.13
CA GLY A 462 14.10 -25.07 -13.40
C GLY A 462 13.57 -24.38 -14.67
N ARG A 463 12.42 -23.71 -14.62
CA ARG A 463 11.90 -22.88 -15.73
C ARG A 463 12.70 -21.57 -15.82
N PHE A 464 12.94 -20.93 -14.67
CA PHE A 464 13.71 -19.71 -14.58
C PHE A 464 15.19 -19.91 -14.94
N GLU A 465 15.84 -20.96 -14.44
CA GLU A 465 17.22 -21.33 -14.80
C GLU A 465 17.35 -21.58 -16.31
N ALA A 466 16.36 -22.18 -16.97
CA ALA A 466 16.34 -22.36 -18.43
C ALA A 466 16.21 -21.04 -19.20
N ALA A 467 15.35 -20.13 -18.75
CA ALA A 467 15.21 -18.79 -19.34
C ALA A 467 16.49 -17.95 -19.17
N MET A 468 17.06 -17.93 -17.96
CA MET A 468 18.31 -17.21 -17.63
C MET A 468 19.54 -17.80 -18.37
N ALA A 469 19.58 -19.10 -18.64
CA ALA A 469 20.67 -19.75 -19.36
C ALA A 469 20.70 -19.45 -20.88
N GLY A 470 19.82 -18.57 -21.38
CA GLY A 470 19.70 -18.27 -22.80
C GLY A 470 18.99 -19.38 -23.60
N GLY A 471 18.05 -20.09 -22.96
CA GLY A 471 17.05 -20.91 -23.65
C GLY A 471 16.27 -20.04 -24.62
N ARG A 472 16.51 -20.23 -25.93
CA ARG A 472 16.01 -19.37 -27.01
C ARG A 472 14.56 -19.64 -27.40
N ASP A 473 13.66 -19.59 -26.44
CA ASP A 473 12.21 -19.62 -26.68
C ASP A 473 11.52 -18.55 -25.79
N ASP A 474 11.78 -18.54 -24.48
CA ASP A 474 10.98 -17.76 -23.51
C ASP A 474 11.31 -16.24 -23.46
N ALA A 475 12.59 -15.87 -23.50
CA ALA A 475 13.04 -14.45 -23.39
C ALA A 475 13.44 -13.84 -24.74
N ALA A 476 13.22 -14.56 -25.85
CA ALA A 476 13.70 -14.18 -27.18
C ALA A 476 12.76 -14.53 -28.35
N ASP A 477 11.68 -15.32 -28.17
CA ASP A 477 10.71 -15.54 -29.26
C ASP A 477 9.70 -14.40 -29.43
N ALA A 478 10.25 -13.21 -29.71
CA ALA A 478 9.61 -12.25 -30.62
C ALA A 478 10.11 -12.50 -32.07
N GLY A 479 10.52 -13.74 -32.39
CA GLY A 479 11.68 -13.98 -33.26
C GLY A 479 11.71 -15.29 -34.06
N ALA A 480 10.62 -16.05 -34.05
CA ALA A 480 10.25 -17.22 -34.85
C ALA A 480 10.84 -18.60 -34.51
N HIS A 481 9.93 -19.54 -34.20
CA HIS A 481 9.73 -20.71 -35.08
C HIS A 481 8.26 -21.20 -35.23
N GLY A 482 7.59 -20.73 -36.28
CA GLY A 482 6.75 -21.60 -37.13
C GLY A 482 5.37 -22.05 -36.64
N GLY A 483 4.43 -21.12 -36.43
CA GLY A 483 2.99 -21.43 -36.39
C GLY A 483 2.15 -20.60 -35.43
N VAL A 484 2.80 -19.92 -34.49
CA VAL A 484 2.16 -19.01 -33.53
C VAL A 484 1.79 -17.68 -34.24
N PRO A 485 0.63 -17.06 -33.95
CA PRO A 485 0.31 -15.72 -34.44
C PRO A 485 1.30 -14.66 -33.93
N ALA A 486 1.59 -13.65 -34.75
CA ALA A 486 2.44 -12.54 -34.34
C ALA A 486 1.74 -11.71 -33.24
N GLY A 487 2.24 -11.79 -32.01
CA GLY A 487 1.73 -11.07 -30.84
C GLY A 487 1.73 -11.87 -29.54
N ALA A 488 1.63 -13.20 -29.61
CA ALA A 488 1.61 -14.05 -28.41
C ALA A 488 2.98 -14.06 -27.72
N ARG A 489 3.05 -13.54 -26.48
CA ARG A 489 4.21 -13.67 -25.59
C ARG A 489 4.29 -15.09 -24.99
N ALA A 490 5.48 -15.49 -24.53
CA ALA A 490 5.63 -16.71 -23.74
C ALA A 490 4.79 -16.64 -22.44
N PRO A 491 4.25 -17.76 -21.94
CA PRO A 491 3.43 -17.77 -20.74
C PRO A 491 4.21 -17.28 -19.50
N ALA A 492 3.51 -16.66 -18.55
CA ALA A 492 4.14 -16.11 -17.34
C ALA A 492 5.00 -17.15 -16.60
N ILE A 493 6.13 -16.71 -16.03
CA ILE A 493 7.03 -17.55 -15.23
C ILE A 493 6.32 -18.20 -14.04
N THR A 494 5.22 -17.58 -13.59
CA THR A 494 4.33 -17.98 -12.52
C THR A 494 3.30 -19.06 -12.90
N ARG A 495 3.12 -19.36 -14.20
CA ARG A 495 2.07 -20.28 -14.69
C ARG A 495 2.15 -21.66 -14.05
N GLY A 496 1.12 -22.02 -13.30
CA GLY A 496 1.05 -23.28 -12.53
C GLY A 496 1.34 -23.12 -11.03
N SER A 497 1.61 -21.91 -10.52
CA SER A 497 1.80 -21.69 -9.07
C SER A 497 0.59 -22.16 -8.24
N MET A 498 -0.62 -22.08 -8.81
CA MET A 498 -1.84 -22.49 -8.14
C MET A 498 -2.01 -24.02 -8.05
N ASP A 499 -1.25 -24.81 -8.82
CA ASP A 499 -1.21 -26.28 -8.67
C ASP A 499 -0.38 -26.75 -7.46
N VAL A 500 0.56 -25.91 -6.99
CA VAL A 500 1.50 -26.22 -5.90
C VAL A 500 1.18 -25.51 -4.58
N HIS A 501 0.10 -24.73 -4.53
CA HIS A 501 -0.26 -23.92 -3.37
C HIS A 501 -0.96 -24.72 -2.25
N TYR A 502 -0.94 -24.17 -1.04
CA TYR A 502 -1.89 -24.53 0.02
C TYR A 502 -2.25 -23.29 0.87
N ARG A 503 -3.33 -23.37 1.65
CA ARG A 503 -3.76 -22.30 2.58
C ARG A 503 -3.15 -22.49 3.98
N ALA A 504 -2.89 -21.38 4.67
CA ALA A 504 -2.36 -21.37 6.04
C ALA A 504 -3.45 -21.22 7.13
N GLY A 505 -4.74 -21.25 6.76
CA GLY A 505 -5.83 -20.86 7.66
C GLY A 505 -5.91 -19.34 7.84
N GLY A 506 -6.72 -18.85 8.78
CA GLY A 506 -6.99 -17.42 8.91
C GLY A 506 -7.63 -16.85 7.63
N GLY A 507 -7.29 -15.61 7.28
CA GLY A 507 -7.82 -14.87 6.13
C GLY A 507 -7.11 -13.53 5.91
N GLU A 508 -7.66 -12.69 5.04
CA GLU A 508 -7.25 -11.28 4.95
C GLU A 508 -7.43 -10.59 6.32
N PRO A 509 -6.48 -9.78 6.80
CA PRO A 509 -5.15 -9.44 6.28
C PRO A 509 -4.01 -10.07 7.10
N GLY A 510 -4.33 -11.08 7.91
CA GLY A 510 -3.58 -11.34 9.15
C GLY A 510 -2.13 -11.76 8.95
N TYR A 511 -1.29 -11.53 9.96
CA TYR A 511 0.00 -12.21 10.06
C TYR A 511 -0.19 -13.74 10.08
N ILE A 512 0.86 -14.47 9.70
CA ILE A 512 0.90 -15.93 9.74
C ILE A 512 2.15 -16.33 10.52
N ALA A 513 1.99 -17.24 11.48
CA ALA A 513 3.08 -17.88 12.20
C ALA A 513 2.96 -19.41 12.06
N PRO A 514 3.78 -20.04 11.19
CA PRO A 514 3.90 -21.50 11.13
C PRO A 514 4.39 -22.06 12.47
N ASP A 515 3.87 -23.20 12.92
CA ASP A 515 4.33 -23.84 14.16
C ASP A 515 5.72 -24.46 13.91
N PRO A 516 6.78 -24.03 14.63
CA PRO A 516 8.14 -24.53 14.43
C PRO A 516 8.33 -26.02 14.77
N LYS A 517 7.30 -26.72 15.26
CA LYS A 517 7.34 -28.14 15.63
C LYS A 517 6.42 -29.04 14.81
N ASP A 518 5.46 -28.50 14.04
CA ASP A 518 4.54 -29.26 13.18
C ASP A 518 4.27 -28.48 11.90
N LEU A 519 4.90 -28.89 10.79
CA LEU A 519 4.82 -28.23 9.47
C LEU A 519 3.40 -28.15 8.90
N ASP A 520 2.44 -28.86 9.49
CA ASP A 520 1.02 -28.80 9.12
C ASP A 520 0.20 -27.83 9.97
N VAL A 521 0.79 -27.17 10.97
CA VAL A 521 0.11 -26.24 11.90
C VAL A 521 0.52 -24.80 11.63
N PHE A 522 -0.48 -23.91 11.66
CA PHE A 522 -0.33 -22.48 11.46
C PHE A 522 -1.18 -21.72 12.47
N PHE A 523 -0.67 -20.59 12.93
CA PHE A 523 -1.41 -19.60 13.71
C PHE A 523 -1.56 -18.35 12.84
N SER A 524 -2.79 -18.11 12.36
CA SER A 524 -3.03 -17.16 11.26
C SER A 524 -4.12 -16.17 11.63
N GLY A 525 -3.87 -14.90 11.35
CA GLY A 525 -4.81 -13.82 11.62
C GLY A 525 -5.95 -13.73 10.60
N THR A 526 -7.00 -12.98 10.92
CA THR A 526 -8.08 -12.60 9.98
C THR A 526 -8.89 -11.41 10.49
N ASN A 527 -9.56 -10.71 9.58
CA ASN A 527 -10.48 -9.62 9.88
C ASN A 527 -11.77 -10.07 10.61
N ASN A 528 -12.57 -9.08 11.05
CA ASN A 528 -14.01 -9.18 11.31
C ASN A 528 -14.51 -10.35 12.19
N GLY A 529 -13.79 -10.63 13.29
CA GLY A 529 -14.37 -11.36 14.44
C GLY A 529 -13.81 -12.76 14.73
N ARG A 530 -12.72 -13.18 14.08
CA ARG A 530 -12.12 -14.51 14.30
C ARG A 530 -10.60 -14.44 14.52
N TYR A 531 -10.17 -13.36 15.16
CA TYR A 531 -8.87 -12.71 15.01
C TYR A 531 -7.66 -13.63 14.80
N LEU A 532 -7.41 -14.61 15.67
CA LEU A 532 -6.33 -15.58 15.58
C LEU A 532 -6.86 -17.03 15.55
N ASP A 533 -6.71 -17.70 14.40
CA ASP A 533 -7.14 -19.08 14.17
C ASP A 533 -5.91 -20.01 14.17
N ARG A 534 -5.91 -21.05 15.02
CA ARG A 534 -4.93 -22.16 14.95
C ARG A 534 -5.44 -23.23 14.00
N PHE A 535 -4.87 -23.27 12.81
CA PHE A 535 -5.19 -24.22 11.74
C PHE A 535 -4.26 -25.43 11.75
N ASN A 536 -4.77 -26.61 11.37
CA ASN A 536 -3.98 -27.78 11.01
C ASN A 536 -4.41 -28.31 9.63
N ARG A 537 -3.56 -28.14 8.61
CA ARG A 537 -3.88 -28.50 7.22
C ARG A 537 -4.04 -30.01 7.01
N ARG A 538 -3.27 -30.83 7.73
CA ARG A 538 -3.29 -32.32 7.64
C ARG A 538 -4.59 -32.92 8.17
N LEU A 539 -5.25 -32.26 9.13
CA LEU A 539 -6.55 -32.68 9.69
C LEU A 539 -7.73 -31.87 9.14
N GLY A 540 -7.48 -30.77 8.41
CA GLY A 540 -8.51 -29.85 7.93
C GLY A 540 -9.24 -29.10 9.04
N THR A 541 -8.65 -28.98 10.24
CA THR A 541 -9.30 -28.39 11.41
C THR A 541 -8.76 -26.99 11.70
N SER A 542 -9.65 -26.07 12.10
CA SER A 542 -9.28 -24.77 12.67
C SER A 542 -9.92 -24.58 14.04
N ARG A 543 -9.25 -23.82 14.90
CA ARG A 543 -9.74 -23.43 16.22
C ARG A 543 -9.30 -22.01 16.53
N GLU A 544 -10.25 -21.14 16.84
CA GLU A 544 -9.97 -19.80 17.37
C GLU A 544 -9.20 -19.90 18.70
N VAL A 545 -8.15 -19.09 18.84
CA VAL A 545 -7.25 -19.10 20.01
C VAL A 545 -6.94 -17.67 20.50
N ASN A 546 -7.96 -16.81 20.52
CA ASN A 546 -7.82 -15.41 20.88
C ASN A 546 -7.48 -15.19 22.37
N PRO A 547 -6.60 -14.23 22.72
CA PRO A 547 -6.42 -13.75 24.09
C PRO A 547 -7.64 -12.96 24.61
N TYR A 548 -8.35 -12.27 23.71
CA TYR A 548 -9.54 -11.48 24.03
C TYR A 548 -10.60 -11.60 22.91
N PRO A 549 -11.78 -12.20 23.16
CA PRO A 549 -12.81 -12.39 22.15
C PRO A 549 -13.76 -11.19 22.09
N TRP A 550 -13.72 -10.39 21.02
CA TRP A 550 -14.57 -9.21 20.85
C TRP A 550 -14.72 -8.76 19.39
N PHE A 551 -15.95 -8.63 18.87
CA PHE A 551 -16.21 -8.05 17.55
C PHE A 551 -16.52 -6.56 17.66
N TYR A 552 -15.68 -5.70 17.06
CA TYR A 552 -15.71 -4.25 17.24
C TYR A 552 -16.20 -3.42 16.03
N SER A 553 -16.64 -4.02 14.91
CA SER A 553 -17.00 -3.23 13.71
C SER A 553 -18.08 -2.19 14.03
N GLY A 554 -17.77 -0.91 13.77
CA GLY A 554 -18.59 0.25 14.14
C GLY A 554 -18.16 0.98 15.43
N GLU A 555 -17.37 0.37 16.31
CA GLU A 555 -16.92 0.96 17.58
C GLU A 555 -15.63 1.77 17.39
N PRO A 556 -15.52 2.99 17.94
CA PRO A 556 -14.31 3.80 17.85
C PRO A 556 -13.22 3.25 18.80
N ALA A 557 -11.95 3.41 18.42
CA ALA A 557 -10.83 2.83 19.16
C ALA A 557 -10.72 3.30 20.63
N ILE A 558 -11.32 4.44 21.00
CA ILE A 558 -11.39 4.94 22.38
C ILE A 558 -12.27 4.11 23.32
N ASP A 559 -13.28 3.42 22.79
CA ASP A 559 -14.20 2.58 23.58
C ASP A 559 -13.73 1.11 23.66
N MET A 560 -12.73 0.72 22.85
CA MET A 560 -12.17 -0.63 22.81
C MET A 560 -11.22 -0.91 23.99
N VAL A 561 -11.49 -1.98 24.74
CA VAL A 561 -10.65 -2.41 25.88
C VAL A 561 -9.26 -2.90 25.41
N GLU A 562 -9.25 -3.68 24.33
CA GLU A 562 -8.06 -4.16 23.63
C GLU A 562 -8.17 -3.70 22.17
N ARG A 563 -7.28 -2.82 21.73
CA ARG A 563 -7.26 -2.31 20.35
C ARG A 563 -6.49 -3.27 19.45
N TRP A 564 -7.21 -3.95 18.54
CA TRP A 564 -6.64 -4.90 17.59
C TRP A 564 -6.63 -4.31 16.19
N GLN A 565 -5.42 -4.07 15.65
CA GLN A 565 -5.25 -3.61 14.28
C GLN A 565 -5.78 -4.65 13.28
N TRP A 566 -6.14 -4.19 12.08
CA TRP A 566 -6.40 -5.04 10.91
C TRP A 566 -5.26 -6.06 10.74
N THR A 567 -4.00 -5.60 10.68
CA THR A 567 -2.79 -6.43 10.55
C THR A 567 -2.01 -6.54 11.87
N PHE A 568 -2.64 -7.05 12.93
CA PHE A 568 -1.94 -7.23 14.21
C PHE A 568 -0.84 -8.32 14.13
N PRO A 569 0.31 -8.16 14.81
CA PRO A 569 1.46 -9.05 14.69
C PRO A 569 1.25 -10.39 15.40
N ILE A 570 1.73 -11.47 14.77
CA ILE A 570 1.71 -12.85 15.31
C ILE A 570 3.08 -13.47 15.03
N ILE A 571 3.84 -13.86 16.07
CA ILE A 571 5.24 -14.30 15.90
C ILE A 571 5.70 -15.28 17.00
N PHE A 572 6.37 -16.37 16.63
CA PHE A 572 7.04 -17.28 17.57
C PHE A 572 8.38 -16.71 18.07
N SER A 573 8.80 -17.08 19.28
CA SER A 573 10.17 -16.84 19.72
C SER A 573 11.16 -17.64 18.86
N PRO A 574 12.25 -17.00 18.37
CA PRO A 574 13.37 -17.71 17.72
C PRO A 574 14.12 -18.67 18.66
N ILE A 575 13.96 -18.53 19.98
CA ILE A 575 14.73 -19.27 21.00
C ILE A 575 13.88 -20.39 21.64
N ASP A 576 12.63 -20.10 22.02
CA ASP A 576 11.70 -21.12 22.51
C ASP A 576 10.56 -21.40 21.50
N PRO A 577 10.58 -22.54 20.79
CA PRO A 577 9.54 -22.89 19.83
C PRO A 577 8.17 -23.16 20.46
N ASN A 578 8.00 -23.04 21.79
CA ASN A 578 6.70 -23.09 22.46
C ASN A 578 6.08 -21.72 22.69
N THR A 579 6.88 -20.66 22.75
CA THR A 579 6.44 -19.30 23.04
C THR A 579 5.97 -18.60 21.76
N LEU A 580 4.67 -18.28 21.70
CA LEU A 580 4.03 -17.50 20.65
C LEU A 580 3.55 -16.16 21.23
N TYR A 581 3.82 -15.08 20.50
CA TYR A 581 3.37 -13.72 20.82
C TYR A 581 2.26 -13.26 19.86
N THR A 582 1.37 -12.42 20.38
CA THR A 582 0.44 -11.58 19.61
C THR A 582 0.27 -10.24 20.32
N ALA A 583 -0.21 -9.19 19.65
CA ALA A 583 -0.37 -7.89 20.29
C ALA A 583 -1.65 -7.12 19.92
N SER A 584 -2.27 -6.53 20.94
CA SER A 584 -3.25 -5.45 20.82
C SER A 584 -2.51 -4.10 20.96
N ASN A 585 -3.05 -3.12 21.68
CA ASN A 585 -2.25 -2.09 22.35
C ASN A 585 -1.37 -2.65 23.50
N ARG A 586 -1.44 -3.96 23.78
CA ARG A 586 -0.69 -4.68 24.82
C ARG A 586 -0.08 -5.96 24.24
N LEU A 587 1.08 -6.38 24.73
CA LEU A 587 1.71 -7.64 24.32
C LEU A 587 1.12 -8.84 25.06
N TRP A 588 0.86 -9.92 24.33
CA TRP A 588 0.35 -11.18 24.86
C TRP A 588 1.28 -12.36 24.51
N ARG A 589 1.42 -13.30 25.45
CA ARG A 589 2.20 -14.55 25.30
C ARG A 589 1.33 -15.78 25.53
N THR A 590 1.52 -16.82 24.73
CA THR A 590 1.09 -18.18 25.05
C THR A 590 2.27 -19.15 24.94
N THR A 591 2.29 -20.18 25.78
CA THR A 591 3.28 -21.27 25.75
C THR A 591 2.64 -22.64 25.52
N ASP A 592 1.30 -22.67 25.34
CA ASP A 592 0.52 -23.91 25.21
C ASP A 592 -0.28 -24.01 23.89
N GLY A 593 0.01 -23.13 22.92
CA GLY A 593 -0.71 -23.08 21.64
C GLY A 593 -2.06 -22.36 21.73
N GLY A 594 -2.15 -21.35 22.59
CA GLY A 594 -3.32 -20.48 22.73
C GLY A 594 -4.52 -21.15 23.38
N ASN A 595 -4.30 -22.08 24.32
CA ASN A 595 -5.33 -22.46 25.28
C ASN A 595 -5.40 -21.44 26.44
N ASN A 596 -4.25 -20.89 26.83
CA ASN A 596 -4.13 -19.80 27.80
C ASN A 596 -3.24 -18.69 27.24
N TRP A 597 -3.54 -17.45 27.63
CA TRP A 597 -2.74 -16.27 27.29
C TRP A 597 -2.40 -15.46 28.53
N GLU A 598 -1.17 -14.95 28.54
CA GLU A 598 -0.60 -14.10 29.57
C GLU A 598 -0.41 -12.69 28.98
N ARG A 599 -0.82 -11.65 29.71
CA ARG A 599 -0.62 -10.26 29.31
C ARG A 599 0.74 -9.78 29.82
N LEU A 600 1.68 -9.53 28.91
CA LEU A 600 3.06 -9.16 29.25
C LEU A 600 3.27 -7.65 29.39
N SER A 601 2.28 -6.81 29.11
CA SER A 601 2.40 -5.36 29.28
C SER A 601 1.09 -4.71 29.75
N ASP A 602 1.17 -3.46 30.15
CA ASP A 602 0.04 -2.53 30.06
C ASP A 602 -0.01 -1.93 28.64
N ASP A 603 -0.65 -0.77 28.45
CA ASP A 603 -0.67 -0.08 27.16
C ASP A 603 0.74 0.46 26.81
N LEU A 604 1.29 0.06 25.66
CA LEU A 604 2.62 0.49 25.17
C LEU A 604 2.52 1.47 23.99
N THR A 605 1.37 2.11 23.81
CA THR A 605 1.08 3.01 22.69
C THR A 605 0.87 4.44 23.18
N ARG A 606 0.92 5.42 22.28
CA ARG A 606 0.78 6.85 22.62
C ARG A 606 -0.68 7.20 22.97
N ALA A 607 -1.64 6.57 22.29
CA ALA A 607 -3.07 6.64 22.57
C ALA A 607 -3.64 8.08 22.69
N GLU A 608 -3.15 9.01 21.87
CA GLU A 608 -3.61 10.40 21.84
C GLU A 608 -5.12 10.47 21.49
N PRO A 609 -5.98 11.11 22.29
CA PRO A 609 -7.43 11.06 22.07
C PRO A 609 -7.93 11.53 20.69
N MET A 610 -7.13 12.30 19.95
CA MET A 610 -7.45 12.72 18.57
C MET A 610 -7.27 11.61 17.51
N THR A 611 -6.59 10.50 17.85
CA THR A 611 -6.35 9.37 16.93
C THR A 611 -7.27 8.17 17.20
N LEU A 612 -8.14 8.26 18.22
CA LEU A 612 -8.98 7.14 18.69
C LEU A 612 -10.49 7.32 18.42
N GLY A 613 -10.86 8.36 17.67
CA GLY A 613 -12.26 8.73 17.40
C GLY A 613 -12.92 7.93 16.27
N HIS A 614 -14.10 8.38 15.85
CA HIS A 614 -14.76 7.85 14.65
C HIS A 614 -14.04 8.26 13.35
N SER A 615 -14.24 7.46 12.31
CA SER A 615 -13.67 7.63 10.97
C SER A 615 -14.75 7.37 9.90
N GLY A 616 -14.50 7.77 8.66
CA GLY A 616 -15.46 7.77 7.55
C GLY A 616 -15.93 9.18 7.16
N GLY A 617 -16.00 10.08 8.14
CA GLY A 617 -16.44 11.47 7.95
C GLY A 617 -17.90 11.71 8.35
N PRO A 618 -18.50 12.82 7.89
CA PRO A 618 -19.83 13.26 8.35
C PRO A 618 -21.03 12.49 7.80
N ILE A 619 -20.88 11.65 6.76
CA ILE A 619 -21.98 10.92 6.10
C ILE A 619 -21.82 9.41 6.32
N THR A 620 -20.96 8.76 5.53
CA THR A 620 -20.71 7.31 5.63
C THR A 620 -19.58 7.03 6.61
N GLY A 621 -19.90 6.58 7.83
CA GLY A 621 -18.90 6.06 8.76
C GLY A 621 -18.19 4.81 8.22
N ASP A 622 -16.87 4.72 8.42
CA ASP A 622 -16.05 3.53 8.14
C ASP A 622 -15.20 3.25 9.38
N MET A 623 -15.46 2.12 10.02
CA MET A 623 -14.81 1.69 11.26
C MET A 623 -14.75 0.17 11.28
N ASN A 624 -13.98 -0.37 10.33
CA ASN A 624 -13.94 -1.81 10.04
C ASN A 624 -12.64 -2.47 10.51
N GLY A 625 -11.64 -1.72 10.97
CA GLY A 625 -10.39 -2.23 11.53
C GLY A 625 -9.11 -1.58 11.01
N PRO A 626 -8.99 -1.17 9.73
CA PRO A 626 -7.84 -0.41 9.25
C PRO A 626 -7.70 0.96 9.93
N GLU A 627 -8.78 1.48 10.51
CA GLU A 627 -8.89 2.74 11.26
C GLU A 627 -8.57 2.57 12.76
N VAL A 628 -8.48 1.32 13.26
CA VAL A 628 -8.07 1.08 14.65
C VAL A 628 -6.58 1.37 14.77
N TYR A 629 -6.25 2.28 15.67
CA TYR A 629 -4.92 2.88 15.82
C TYR A 629 -4.54 2.95 17.31
N ALA A 630 -3.31 3.36 17.60
CA ALA A 630 -2.67 3.16 18.89
C ALA A 630 -2.64 1.68 19.28
N THR A 631 -2.07 0.86 18.40
CA THR A 631 -1.84 -0.59 18.56
C THR A 631 -0.34 -0.89 18.50
N ILE A 632 0.10 -2.01 19.08
CA ILE A 632 1.45 -2.53 18.86
C ILE A 632 1.44 -3.20 17.49
N PHE A 633 2.06 -2.55 16.51
CA PHE A 633 2.08 -2.97 15.11
C PHE A 633 3.23 -3.94 14.81
N ALA A 634 4.35 -3.81 15.53
CA ALA A 634 5.54 -4.63 15.36
C ALA A 634 5.99 -5.24 16.70
N VAL A 635 6.44 -6.50 16.67
CA VAL A 635 7.03 -7.22 17.80
C VAL A 635 8.33 -7.88 17.32
N GLY A 636 9.44 -7.58 18.00
CA GLY A 636 10.75 -8.18 17.74
C GLY A 636 11.22 -8.97 18.97
N PRO A 637 10.98 -10.30 19.05
CA PRO A 637 11.57 -11.13 20.09
C PRO A 637 13.09 -11.25 19.89
N GLY A 638 13.85 -11.31 20.99
CA GLY A 638 15.30 -11.53 20.92
C GLY A 638 15.67 -12.86 20.25
N LYS A 639 16.74 -12.84 19.44
CA LYS A 639 17.29 -14.05 18.77
C LYS A 639 18.39 -14.72 19.60
N VAL A 640 19.01 -13.99 20.54
CA VAL A 640 20.10 -14.48 21.41
C VAL A 640 19.81 -14.43 22.92
N ASP A 641 18.78 -13.71 23.34
CA ASP A 641 18.28 -13.65 24.72
C ASP A 641 16.74 -13.68 24.69
N ILE A 642 16.12 -14.54 25.51
CA ILE A 642 14.67 -14.77 25.56
C ILE A 642 13.94 -13.73 26.43
N ASP A 643 14.65 -13.13 27.39
CA ASP A 643 14.08 -12.11 28.28
C ASP A 643 14.05 -10.71 27.60
N VAL A 644 14.66 -10.58 26.42
CA VAL A 644 14.64 -9.38 25.58
C VAL A 644 13.50 -9.45 24.56
N ILE A 645 12.57 -8.49 24.63
CA ILE A 645 11.49 -8.35 23.64
C ILE A 645 11.31 -6.87 23.33
N TRP A 646 11.22 -6.56 22.04
CA TRP A 646 10.97 -5.22 21.52
C TRP A 646 9.53 -5.11 20.99
N THR A 647 8.91 -3.95 21.18
CA THR A 647 7.58 -3.63 20.62
C THR A 647 7.58 -2.24 20.00
N GLY A 648 6.84 -2.07 18.91
CA GLY A 648 6.69 -0.81 18.19
C GLY A 648 5.22 -0.55 17.87
N SER A 649 4.75 0.67 18.09
CA SER A 649 3.35 1.04 17.85
C SER A 649 3.12 1.67 16.47
N ASP A 650 1.86 1.62 16.02
CA ASP A 650 1.42 2.37 14.83
C ASP A 650 1.41 3.90 15.04
N ASP A 651 1.40 4.35 16.30
CA ASP A 651 1.42 5.76 16.73
C ASP A 651 2.81 6.29 17.19
N GLY A 652 3.87 5.56 16.84
CA GLY A 652 5.25 6.02 16.92
C GLY A 652 5.84 6.06 18.32
N LEU A 653 5.76 4.93 19.04
CA LEU A 653 6.59 4.62 20.21
C LEU A 653 7.31 3.28 20.00
N VAL A 654 8.53 3.17 20.56
CA VAL A 654 9.29 1.91 20.67
C VAL A 654 9.53 1.61 22.15
N HIS A 655 9.30 0.36 22.56
CA HIS A 655 9.56 -0.10 23.92
C HIS A 655 10.40 -1.39 23.91
N VAL A 656 11.13 -1.61 25.01
CA VAL A 656 11.92 -2.83 25.25
C VAL A 656 11.71 -3.34 26.68
N THR A 657 11.60 -4.66 26.82
CA THR A 657 11.78 -5.39 28.09
C THR A 657 13.09 -6.17 28.06
N ARG A 658 13.64 -6.44 29.24
CA ARG A 658 14.90 -7.20 29.45
C ARG A 658 14.77 -8.20 30.61
N ASP A 659 13.53 -8.51 30.97
CA ASP A 659 13.13 -9.35 32.10
C ASP A 659 11.86 -10.16 31.78
N GLY A 660 11.70 -10.54 30.51
CA GLY A 660 10.63 -11.42 30.03
C GLY A 660 9.23 -10.80 30.05
N GLY A 661 9.14 -9.46 30.14
CA GLY A 661 7.92 -8.67 30.22
C GLY A 661 7.59 -8.13 31.62
N ALA A 662 8.43 -8.35 32.64
CA ALA A 662 8.15 -7.86 34.01
C ALA A 662 8.29 -6.34 34.16
N SER A 663 9.12 -5.69 33.32
CA SER A 663 9.19 -4.24 33.17
C SER A 663 9.48 -3.83 31.72
N TRP A 664 9.03 -2.62 31.35
CA TRP A 664 9.16 -2.06 30.01
C TRP A 664 9.74 -0.64 30.08
N THR A 665 10.66 -0.34 29.18
CA THR A 665 11.26 1.00 29.03
C THR A 665 10.87 1.56 27.66
N ASN A 666 10.39 2.81 27.62
CA ASN A 666 10.23 3.53 26.36
C ASN A 666 11.62 3.95 25.86
N VAL A 667 11.94 3.53 24.64
CA VAL A 667 13.23 3.70 23.98
C VAL A 667 13.04 4.21 22.55
N THR A 668 12.01 5.04 22.33
CA THR A 668 11.70 5.63 21.02
C THR A 668 12.88 6.48 20.51
N PRO A 669 13.33 6.33 19.25
CA PRO A 669 14.42 7.15 18.71
C PRO A 669 14.09 8.66 18.79
N PRO A 670 14.96 9.51 19.38
CA PRO A 670 14.62 10.92 19.62
C PRO A 670 14.38 11.80 18.38
N ASP A 671 14.74 11.30 17.18
CA ASP A 671 14.52 11.93 15.87
C ASP A 671 13.44 11.22 15.03
N MET A 672 12.75 10.20 15.57
CA MET A 672 11.59 9.59 14.93
C MET A 672 10.43 10.59 14.85
N PRO A 673 9.80 10.79 13.67
CA PRO A 673 8.62 11.65 13.56
C PRO A 673 7.44 11.14 14.40
N ASP A 674 6.71 12.06 15.03
CA ASP A 674 5.48 11.74 15.77
C ASP A 674 4.45 11.05 14.86
N PHE A 675 3.74 10.07 15.41
CA PHE A 675 2.79 9.21 14.68
C PHE A 675 3.42 8.34 13.59
N GLY A 676 4.74 8.11 13.68
CA GLY A 676 5.45 7.16 12.84
C GLY A 676 4.97 5.72 13.03
N ARG A 677 4.34 5.12 12.01
CA ARG A 677 3.98 3.70 12.09
C ARG A 677 5.26 2.87 12.10
N VAL A 678 5.62 2.30 13.24
CA VAL A 678 6.75 1.36 13.34
C VAL A 678 6.38 0.12 12.56
N SER A 679 6.96 -0.03 11.36
CA SER A 679 6.56 -1.00 10.37
C SER A 679 7.14 -2.39 10.66
N LEU A 680 8.37 -2.44 11.16
CA LEU A 680 9.05 -3.67 11.54
C LEU A 680 10.14 -3.42 12.60
N ILE A 681 10.37 -4.41 13.45
CA ILE A 681 11.52 -4.47 14.36
C ILE A 681 12.20 -5.82 14.19
N ASP A 682 13.52 -5.81 13.98
CA ASP A 682 14.34 -7.02 13.90
C ASP A 682 15.43 -6.96 14.97
N ALA A 683 15.33 -7.83 15.98
CA ALA A 683 16.38 -8.00 16.98
C ALA A 683 17.60 -8.69 16.36
N SER A 684 18.81 -8.39 16.83
CA SER A 684 20.02 -8.93 16.23
C SER A 684 20.22 -10.43 16.50
N ALA A 685 20.78 -11.12 15.52
CA ALA A 685 21.24 -12.51 15.63
C ALA A 685 22.60 -12.63 16.36
N PHE A 686 23.29 -11.51 16.63
CA PHE A 686 24.66 -11.49 17.15
C PHE A 686 24.81 -10.82 18.52
N ASP A 687 23.97 -9.82 18.86
CA ASP A 687 24.05 -9.10 20.14
C ASP A 687 22.66 -8.82 20.76
N ALA A 688 22.50 -9.12 22.06
CA ALA A 688 21.23 -8.97 22.78
C ALA A 688 20.77 -7.51 22.96
N GLY A 689 21.70 -6.54 22.93
CA GLY A 689 21.41 -5.11 23.00
C GLY A 689 21.09 -4.47 21.65
N ARG A 690 21.31 -5.18 20.54
CA ARG A 690 21.16 -4.64 19.19
C ARG A 690 19.79 -4.94 18.59
N ALA A 691 19.18 -3.91 18.01
CA ALA A 691 17.98 -4.02 17.19
C ALA A 691 17.97 -3.01 16.04
N TYR A 692 17.22 -3.36 15.00
CA TYR A 692 16.95 -2.53 13.83
C TYR A 692 15.45 -2.24 13.77
N VAL A 693 15.08 -0.99 13.48
CA VAL A 693 13.69 -0.52 13.47
C VAL A 693 13.43 0.26 12.19
N SER A 694 12.36 -0.09 11.47
CA SER A 694 11.84 0.71 10.35
C SER A 694 10.52 1.40 10.72
N ALA A 695 10.26 2.56 10.14
CA ALA A 695 8.96 3.25 10.23
C ALA A 695 8.57 3.90 8.91
N ARG A 696 7.28 4.23 8.74
CA ARG A 696 6.74 4.89 7.55
C ARG A 696 5.56 5.82 7.89
N LEU A 697 5.40 6.90 7.13
CA LEU A 697 4.31 7.88 7.31
C LEU A 697 3.69 8.42 5.99
N PRO A 698 3.49 7.62 4.92
CA PRO A 698 3.02 8.14 3.64
C PRO A 698 1.65 8.83 3.71
N LEU A 699 0.77 8.42 4.63
CA LEU A 699 -0.53 9.07 4.84
C LEU A 699 -0.46 10.36 5.68
N LEU A 700 0.75 10.78 6.09
CA LEU A 700 1.04 12.05 6.74
C LEU A 700 2.01 12.94 5.91
N ASP A 701 2.17 12.62 4.62
CA ASP A 701 3.00 13.35 3.64
C ASP A 701 4.53 13.27 3.89
N ASP A 702 5.00 12.18 4.50
CA ASP A 702 6.44 11.87 4.60
C ASP A 702 6.77 10.50 3.98
N PHE A 703 7.45 10.57 2.83
CA PHE A 703 7.89 9.44 2.00
C PHE A 703 9.35 9.02 2.27
N ARG A 704 10.05 9.69 3.18
CA ARG A 704 11.49 9.49 3.33
C ARG A 704 11.83 8.12 3.97
N PRO A 705 13.00 7.55 3.66
CA PRO A 705 13.47 6.34 4.31
C PRO A 705 13.73 6.59 5.80
N HIS A 706 13.28 5.66 6.64
CA HIS A 706 13.33 5.80 8.10
C HIS A 706 13.71 4.45 8.71
N ILE A 707 15.01 4.28 8.97
CA ILE A 707 15.61 3.12 9.62
C ILE A 707 16.53 3.60 10.75
N TRP A 708 16.44 2.97 11.93
CA TRP A 708 17.35 3.20 13.05
C TRP A 708 17.99 1.90 13.54
N LYS A 709 19.23 2.02 14.02
CA LYS A 709 19.99 0.98 14.72
C LYS A 709 20.32 1.42 16.14
N THR A 710 20.23 0.50 17.09
CA THR A 710 20.81 0.61 18.44
C THR A 710 21.72 -0.58 18.70
N ASP A 711 22.69 -0.44 19.62
CA ASP A 711 23.55 -1.52 20.13
C ASP A 711 23.49 -1.63 21.67
N ASP A 712 22.64 -0.83 22.34
CA ASP A 712 22.67 -0.65 23.80
C ASP A 712 21.27 -0.71 24.46
N TYR A 713 20.37 -1.51 23.89
CA TYR A 713 18.97 -1.65 24.30
C TYR A 713 18.16 -0.34 24.12
N GLY A 714 18.49 0.44 23.08
CA GLY A 714 17.72 1.63 22.68
C GLY A 714 18.02 2.88 23.52
N ALA A 715 19.13 2.90 24.28
CA ALA A 715 19.56 4.11 24.99
C ALA A 715 20.23 5.12 24.04
N ILE A 716 20.86 4.63 22.95
CA ILE A 716 21.38 5.41 21.83
C ILE A 716 20.86 4.79 20.53
N TRP A 717 20.43 5.65 19.61
CA TRP A 717 20.01 5.30 18.26
C TRP A 717 20.84 6.04 17.20
N THR A 718 21.08 5.36 16.08
CA THR A 718 21.70 5.92 14.87
C THR A 718 20.74 5.72 13.70
N ARG A 719 20.34 6.79 13.02
CA ARG A 719 19.55 6.71 11.77
C ARG A 719 20.47 6.23 10.64
N ILE A 720 20.10 5.14 9.99
CA ILE A 720 20.96 4.37 9.05
C ILE A 720 20.30 4.22 7.68
N VAL A 721 20.28 5.30 6.89
CA VAL A 721 19.52 5.37 5.62
C VAL A 721 20.33 5.88 4.42
N ASN A 722 21.64 6.11 4.57
CA ASN A 722 22.47 6.68 3.49
C ASN A 722 22.51 5.74 2.28
N GLY A 723 22.17 6.24 1.09
CA GLY A 723 22.14 5.45 -0.14
C GLY A 723 20.76 4.87 -0.50
N ILE A 724 19.77 4.96 0.40
CA ILE A 724 18.35 4.80 0.04
C ILE A 724 17.84 6.13 -0.56
N ARG A 725 16.98 6.07 -1.58
CA ARG A 725 16.34 7.26 -2.19
C ARG A 725 15.48 8.03 -1.19
N ASP A 726 15.38 9.34 -1.33
CA ASP A 726 14.57 10.22 -0.44
C ASP A 726 13.04 10.03 -0.56
N ASP A 727 12.57 9.25 -1.54
CA ASP A 727 11.16 8.88 -1.77
C ASP A 727 10.83 7.40 -1.39
N ALA A 728 11.84 6.63 -0.98
CA ALA A 728 11.71 5.21 -0.67
C ALA A 728 11.45 4.96 0.83
N TYR A 729 10.20 5.12 1.28
CA TYR A 729 9.79 4.76 2.64
C TYR A 729 9.92 3.26 2.91
N VAL A 730 10.29 2.92 4.15
CA VAL A 730 10.75 1.56 4.50
C VAL A 730 9.65 0.77 5.21
N ASN A 731 9.30 -0.38 4.63
CA ASN A 731 8.32 -1.31 5.18
C ASN A 731 8.97 -2.35 6.09
N SER A 732 10.20 -2.78 5.78
CA SER A 732 10.92 -3.84 6.49
C SER A 732 12.44 -3.60 6.51
N VAL A 733 13.09 -4.05 7.57
CA VAL A 733 14.56 -4.13 7.70
C VAL A 733 14.93 -5.41 8.45
N ARG A 734 15.85 -6.22 7.90
CA ARG A 734 16.29 -7.49 8.51
C ARG A 734 17.82 -7.61 8.52
N GLU A 735 18.36 -8.18 9.60
CA GLU A 735 19.76 -8.61 9.66
C GLU A 735 19.92 -10.03 9.10
N ASP A 736 20.94 -10.26 8.27
CA ASP A 736 21.28 -11.60 7.78
C ASP A 736 21.82 -12.47 8.94
N PRO A 737 21.21 -13.63 9.23
CA PRO A 737 21.55 -14.42 10.41
C PRO A 737 22.95 -15.06 10.34
N ASN A 738 23.60 -15.06 9.18
CA ASN A 738 24.89 -15.71 8.93
C ASN A 738 26.03 -14.70 8.70
N ARG A 739 25.74 -13.39 8.56
CA ARG A 739 26.75 -12.33 8.44
C ARG A 739 26.37 -11.07 9.22
N GLU A 740 27.07 -10.83 10.32
CA GLU A 740 27.01 -9.57 11.05
C GLU A 740 27.30 -8.37 10.12
N GLY A 741 26.45 -7.35 10.18
CA GLY A 741 26.55 -6.14 9.36
C GLY A 741 25.99 -6.25 7.93
N LEU A 742 25.58 -7.43 7.47
CA LEU A 742 24.78 -7.57 6.24
C LEU A 742 23.29 -7.42 6.58
N LEU A 743 22.64 -6.39 6.05
CA LEU A 743 21.21 -6.13 6.23
C LEU A 743 20.51 -6.00 4.88
N TYR A 744 19.22 -6.29 4.87
CA TYR A 744 18.31 -6.04 3.75
C TYR A 744 17.15 -5.13 4.19
N ALA A 745 16.62 -4.31 3.28
CA ALA A 745 15.45 -3.46 3.54
C ALA A 745 14.47 -3.48 2.36
N GLY A 746 13.18 -3.61 2.66
CA GLY A 746 12.09 -3.55 1.68
C GLY A 746 11.37 -2.20 1.72
N THR A 747 11.16 -1.59 0.55
CA THR A 747 10.63 -0.22 0.40
C THR A 747 9.39 -0.18 -0.52
N ASN A 748 8.84 1.00 -0.80
CA ASN A 748 7.90 1.21 -1.91
C ASN A 748 8.53 1.08 -3.32
N HIS A 749 9.85 1.08 -3.44
CA HIS A 749 10.63 1.03 -4.68
C HIS A 749 11.64 -0.14 -4.67
N GLY A 750 11.17 -1.35 -4.37
CA GLY A 750 12.01 -2.56 -4.33
C GLY A 750 12.86 -2.73 -3.06
N VAL A 751 14.01 -3.38 -3.21
CA VAL A 751 14.88 -3.91 -2.13
C VAL A 751 16.26 -3.23 -2.12
N TYR A 752 16.78 -2.99 -0.91
CA TYR A 752 18.14 -2.49 -0.68
C TYR A 752 18.97 -3.46 0.18
N VAL A 753 20.29 -3.40 0.03
CA VAL A 753 21.29 -4.17 0.79
C VAL A 753 22.40 -3.26 1.33
N THR A 754 22.96 -3.61 2.47
CA THR A 754 24.12 -2.96 3.11
C THR A 754 25.04 -4.02 3.70
N PHE A 755 26.34 -3.74 3.79
CA PHE A 755 27.36 -4.67 4.32
C PHE A 755 28.17 -4.12 5.50
N ASP A 756 27.84 -2.91 5.97
CA ASP A 756 28.48 -2.20 7.07
C ASP A 756 27.50 -1.83 8.21
N GLY A 757 26.35 -2.52 8.28
CA GLY A 757 25.32 -2.31 9.29
C GLY A 757 24.44 -1.07 9.03
N GLY A 758 24.30 -0.63 7.78
CA GLY A 758 23.50 0.52 7.38
C GLY A 758 24.28 1.85 7.33
N GLY A 759 25.62 1.79 7.30
CA GLY A 759 26.46 2.96 7.01
C GLY A 759 26.28 3.45 5.57
N TRP A 760 26.17 2.51 4.63
CA TRP A 760 25.77 2.74 3.23
C TRP A 760 24.90 1.61 2.68
N TRP A 761 23.83 1.97 1.96
CA TRP A 761 22.90 1.07 1.26
C TRP A 761 23.04 1.16 -0.27
N GLN A 762 22.68 0.10 -0.96
CA GLN A 762 22.62 -0.01 -2.41
C GLN A 762 21.37 -0.79 -2.83
N GLU A 763 20.77 -0.44 -3.96
CA GLU A 763 19.65 -1.21 -4.55
C GLU A 763 20.08 -2.65 -4.89
N LEU A 764 19.22 -3.61 -4.59
CA LEU A 764 19.35 -5.03 -4.93
C LEU A 764 18.17 -5.45 -5.81
N ASN A 765 17.95 -4.73 -6.91
CA ASN A 765 16.78 -4.86 -7.80
C ASN A 765 17.01 -5.57 -9.17
N PRO A 766 17.97 -6.50 -9.37
CA PRO A 766 18.20 -7.07 -10.71
C PRO A 766 17.02 -7.95 -11.13
N GLY A 767 16.41 -7.64 -12.28
CA GLY A 767 15.20 -8.32 -12.75
C GLY A 767 13.92 -7.97 -11.97
N LEU A 768 13.98 -6.99 -11.06
CA LEU A 768 12.86 -6.56 -10.23
C LEU A 768 12.30 -5.21 -10.74
N PRO A 769 11.01 -5.12 -11.14
CA PRO A 769 10.39 -3.83 -11.46
C PRO A 769 10.19 -2.99 -10.19
N ASP A 770 9.97 -1.68 -10.35
CA ASP A 770 9.53 -0.81 -9.25
C ASP A 770 8.19 -1.32 -8.70
N MET A 771 8.13 -1.60 -7.39
CA MET A 771 6.92 -2.04 -6.69
C MET A 771 7.07 -1.98 -5.15
N PRO A 772 5.94 -1.98 -4.40
CA PRO A 772 5.96 -2.04 -2.95
C PRO A 772 6.32 -3.44 -2.42
N VAL A 773 7.42 -3.52 -1.68
CA VAL A 773 7.89 -4.69 -0.93
C VAL A 773 7.44 -4.57 0.52
N THR A 774 6.67 -5.54 1.03
CA THR A 774 6.11 -5.50 2.39
C THR A 774 6.99 -6.18 3.43
N ASP A 775 7.61 -7.31 3.10
CA ASP A 775 8.70 -7.91 3.91
C ASP A 775 9.76 -8.56 3.00
N VAL A 776 11.00 -8.60 3.48
CA VAL A 776 12.15 -9.20 2.82
C VAL A 776 12.89 -10.07 3.85
N ILE A 777 12.98 -11.38 3.61
CA ILE A 777 13.29 -12.38 4.64
C ILE A 777 14.49 -13.23 4.20
N PRO A 778 15.67 -13.11 4.84
CA PRO A 778 16.81 -13.97 4.56
C PRO A 778 16.56 -15.38 5.13
N GLU A 779 16.40 -16.36 4.25
CA GLU A 779 16.00 -17.73 4.61
C GLU A 779 16.96 -18.75 3.96
N HIS A 780 17.56 -19.62 4.78
CA HIS A 780 18.72 -20.42 4.36
C HIS A 780 19.75 -19.58 3.57
N ASP A 781 20.08 -19.95 2.33
CA ASP A 781 20.94 -19.21 1.39
C ASP A 781 20.14 -18.48 0.30
N GLU A 782 18.89 -18.09 0.56
CA GLU A 782 18.02 -17.39 -0.39
C GLU A 782 17.37 -16.16 0.28
N LEU A 783 16.86 -15.20 -0.50
CA LEU A 783 16.15 -14.02 0.03
C LEU A 783 14.70 -14.07 -0.43
N ALA A 784 13.78 -14.39 0.47
CA ALA A 784 12.35 -14.39 0.17
C ALA A 784 11.78 -12.96 0.24
N MET A 785 10.75 -12.68 -0.55
CA MET A 785 10.14 -11.35 -0.60
C MET A 785 8.62 -11.42 -0.80
N ALA A 786 7.88 -10.61 -0.06
CA ALA A 786 6.46 -10.36 -0.29
C ALA A 786 6.25 -8.97 -0.89
N SER A 787 5.42 -8.86 -1.93
CA SER A 787 5.03 -7.58 -2.55
C SER A 787 3.55 -7.29 -2.36
N HIS A 788 3.19 -6.01 -2.39
CA HIS A 788 1.79 -5.55 -2.39
C HIS A 788 1.31 -5.25 -3.81
N GLY A 789 1.39 -6.24 -4.72
CA GLY A 789 0.84 -6.12 -6.07
C GLY A 789 1.51 -6.94 -7.18
N ARG A 790 2.53 -7.76 -6.88
CA ARG A 790 3.19 -8.69 -7.84
C ARG A 790 3.50 -10.07 -7.25
N GLY A 791 2.80 -10.48 -6.19
CA GLY A 791 3.00 -11.78 -5.53
C GLY A 791 4.26 -11.92 -4.67
N PHE A 792 4.74 -13.15 -4.50
CA PHE A 792 5.98 -13.50 -3.83
C PHE A 792 7.14 -13.59 -4.83
N TRP A 793 8.35 -13.27 -4.37
CA TRP A 793 9.58 -13.42 -5.14
C TRP A 793 10.68 -14.06 -4.29
N VAL A 794 11.73 -14.56 -4.94
CA VAL A 794 12.94 -15.04 -4.29
C VAL A 794 14.18 -14.59 -5.06
N LEU A 795 15.24 -14.22 -4.34
CA LEU A 795 16.58 -14.07 -4.89
C LEU A 795 17.37 -15.36 -4.59
N ASP A 796 17.66 -16.12 -5.64
CA ASP A 796 18.38 -17.39 -5.53
C ASP A 796 19.86 -17.16 -5.13
N ASN A 797 20.35 -17.91 -4.13
CA ASN A 797 21.75 -17.99 -3.67
C ASN A 797 22.40 -16.68 -3.17
N VAL A 798 22.10 -16.24 -1.95
CA VAL A 798 22.80 -15.14 -1.26
C VAL A 798 24.15 -15.53 -0.62
N GLY A 799 24.62 -16.77 -0.78
CA GLY A 799 25.94 -17.20 -0.29
C GLY A 799 27.10 -16.28 -0.71
N PRO A 800 27.24 -15.95 -2.02
CA PRO A 800 28.22 -14.97 -2.50
C PRO A 800 28.08 -13.57 -1.88
N LEU A 801 26.87 -13.11 -1.54
CA LEU A 801 26.68 -11.84 -0.81
C LEU A 801 27.25 -11.91 0.61
N ARG A 802 27.15 -13.06 1.28
CA ARG A 802 27.78 -13.30 2.60
C ARG A 802 29.31 -13.37 2.50
N GLU A 803 29.84 -13.90 1.40
CA GLU A 803 31.29 -13.93 1.15
C GLU A 803 31.88 -12.60 0.64
N TYR A 804 31.10 -11.74 -0.04
CA TYR A 804 31.60 -10.53 -0.71
C TYR A 804 32.44 -9.62 0.19
N ARG A 805 33.62 -9.21 -0.30
CA ARG A 805 34.53 -8.23 0.33
C ARG A 805 35.00 -7.21 -0.73
N PRO A 806 35.30 -5.94 -0.37
CA PRO A 806 35.90 -4.97 -1.29
C PRO A 806 37.20 -5.50 -1.93
N GLY A 807 37.40 -5.25 -3.23
CA GLY A 807 38.56 -5.70 -4.00
C GLY A 807 38.61 -7.21 -4.30
N MET A 808 37.58 -7.99 -3.92
CA MET A 808 37.53 -9.43 -4.18
C MET A 808 37.59 -9.77 -5.68
N LEU A 809 37.05 -8.91 -6.53
CA LEU A 809 36.94 -9.11 -7.98
C LEU A 809 38.16 -8.57 -8.76
N ASP A 810 39.18 -8.07 -8.08
CA ASP A 810 40.41 -7.52 -8.71
C ASP A 810 41.31 -8.63 -9.33
N GLY A 811 40.95 -9.91 -9.17
CA GLY A 811 41.67 -11.08 -9.69
C GLY A 811 40.91 -11.84 -10.78
N ASP A 812 41.64 -12.54 -11.65
CA ASP A 812 41.12 -13.19 -12.86
C ASP A 812 39.95 -14.19 -12.62
N VAL A 813 39.87 -14.81 -11.43
CA VAL A 813 38.82 -15.77 -11.04
C VAL A 813 38.55 -15.65 -9.54
N VAL A 814 37.27 -15.61 -9.17
CA VAL A 814 36.78 -15.79 -7.80
C VAL A 814 35.95 -17.06 -7.72
N MET A 815 36.02 -17.78 -6.60
CA MET A 815 35.18 -18.93 -6.30
C MET A 815 34.55 -18.73 -4.92
N PHE A 816 33.28 -19.09 -4.80
CA PHE A 816 32.45 -19.01 -3.61
C PHE A 816 32.17 -20.41 -3.07
N GLU A 817 31.81 -20.53 -1.79
CA GLU A 817 31.34 -21.79 -1.21
C GLU A 817 29.93 -22.10 -1.76
N PRO A 818 29.70 -23.27 -2.39
CA PRO A 818 28.41 -23.58 -2.98
C PRO A 818 27.35 -23.89 -1.91
N ALA A 819 26.19 -23.24 -2.02
CA ALA A 819 25.05 -23.44 -1.14
C ALA A 819 24.62 -24.93 -1.05
N PRO A 820 24.06 -25.40 0.08
CA PRO A 820 23.63 -26.79 0.25
C PRO A 820 22.59 -27.22 -0.79
N ALA A 821 22.94 -28.21 -1.62
CA ALA A 821 22.04 -28.71 -2.66
C ALA A 821 20.92 -29.60 -2.09
N TYR A 822 19.72 -29.05 -1.97
CA TYR A 822 18.52 -29.81 -1.61
C TYR A 822 17.98 -30.60 -2.81
N ARG A 823 17.54 -31.83 -2.57
CA ARG A 823 16.94 -32.70 -3.59
C ARG A 823 15.47 -32.98 -3.27
N SER A 824 14.59 -32.10 -3.76
CA SER A 824 13.15 -32.34 -3.80
C SER A 824 12.79 -33.47 -4.79
N ALA A 825 11.57 -34.00 -4.68
CA ALA A 825 11.05 -35.04 -5.57
C ALA A 825 9.52 -34.92 -5.70
N ASN A 826 9.06 -34.44 -6.86
CA ASN A 826 7.65 -34.21 -7.13
C ASN A 826 6.87 -35.55 -7.19
N GLY A 827 6.17 -35.89 -6.10
CA GLY A 827 5.27 -37.04 -6.04
C GLY A 827 5.92 -38.40 -5.84
N ALA A 828 6.62 -38.62 -4.73
CA ALA A 828 7.13 -39.95 -4.37
C ALA A 828 6.01 -40.89 -3.86
N VAL A 829 5.49 -41.78 -4.71
CA VAL A 829 4.54 -42.83 -4.30
C VAL A 829 5.27 -43.94 -3.53
N ILE A 830 5.35 -43.81 -2.21
CA ILE A 830 5.93 -44.83 -1.33
C ILE A 830 4.87 -45.92 -1.07
N SER A 831 4.90 -47.00 -1.85
CA SER A 831 4.13 -48.22 -1.55
C SER A 831 4.92 -49.16 -0.66
N TRP A 832 4.39 -49.51 0.53
CA TRP A 832 4.92 -50.57 1.38
C TRP A 832 3.89 -51.68 1.60
N TRP A 833 4.35 -52.91 1.72
CA TRP A 833 3.53 -54.05 2.15
C TRP A 833 3.68 -54.23 3.65
N VAL A 834 2.56 -54.25 4.37
CA VAL A 834 2.49 -54.84 5.71
C VAL A 834 2.24 -56.33 5.51
N GLY A 835 3.19 -57.17 5.94
CA GLY A 835 3.00 -58.63 5.98
C GLY A 835 2.12 -59.01 7.16
N GLU A 836 1.32 -60.07 6.98
CA GLU A 836 0.50 -60.70 8.04
C GLU A 836 1.35 -61.46 9.08
#